data_AF-A0A2E1YC17-F1
#
_entry.id   AF-A0A2E1YC17-F1
#
_cell.length_a   1.000
_cell.length_b   1.000
_cell.length_c   1.000
_cell.angle_alpha   90.00
_cell.angle_beta   90.00
_cell.angle_gamma   90.00
#
_symmetry.space_group_name_H-M   'P 1'
#
loop_
_entity.id
_entity.type
_entity.pdbx_description
1 polymer ?
#
loop_
_entity_poly.entity_id
_entity_poly.type
_entity_poly.pdbx_seq_one_letter_code
_entity_poly.pdbx_strand_id
1 'polypeptide(L)'
;MNSLKKNLSSASSLLALIVTSIFILSILSGCGGSSNSPDEPNDRTNDAEGAVAEVVESSENNEEPDQTPIQENQENLKEVETGKWTVLVYLMGDTDLEEFALTDIVEMSKVPTSENVDIVVLFDRSDIYSEDSVLNLENFSDTKLIQVKNGSIHLLEDQLGERNLGDADALAEFIEYGYSRFPAEKTALILWDHGAGWPGMGPDEGNEFDILDLQEISNGIGTGLEKAGIDKLDLIGFDACLMGTFEVALAMAEHADVMVASQELEPGHGWDWQALEILASDSSIEAQSLGLAIANYYEQHAVDNGTETEITLSVLDLTLVSKVNEALRALEIPLVTESDSLAAKLGSAQSTSLRLGKNPDPSIDAQMIDLGNLATELGKLEPELLELTTNLVNAIDEMVIGQVNGPATKSSSGLGIYFPELREYSQEGYFYLEGIESWQNILMSYFQAQESIPEEEQARFVTDQYSATYTLDAVEGLFITAQFDLAAQDNLTEAVIYYGIPEEDGSILFLGEEPAYFANDGSGLAEGFYDLTVLTMSDGVDTVYAYTQLYNDEESQLAFLDIPLTYVPPEALDQESEFNDVVLSITIDTETGEILNEIYYSTDQTGQWGELVTDPEGLIYPVFLFQNTDFSFDWIEINDVGLWADIPNLTYSFEPLESGTEFVAELWVFDYGGNSDYVYVEDIIP
;
A
#
# COMPACT_ATOMS: atom_id res chain seq x y z
N MET A 1 -10.79 -2.07 -30.54
CA MET A 1 -10.06 -1.89 -29.28
C MET A 1 -8.58 -1.92 -29.59
N ASN A 2 -8.13 -0.89 -30.30
CA ASN A 2 -6.73 -0.69 -30.71
C ASN A 2 -6.65 0.77 -31.17
N SER A 3 -6.43 1.68 -30.23
CA SER A 3 -6.20 3.10 -30.50
C SER A 3 -5.90 3.83 -29.18
N LEU A 4 -4.67 4.35 -29.08
CA LEU A 4 -4.19 5.38 -28.15
C LEU A 4 -3.79 4.91 -26.74
N LYS A 5 -2.53 4.48 -26.57
CA LYS A 5 -1.77 4.61 -25.31
C LYS A 5 -0.52 5.49 -25.58
N LYS A 6 -0.10 6.23 -24.55
CA LYS A 6 0.58 7.54 -24.55
C LYS A 6 2.11 7.45 -24.64
N ASN A 7 2.76 8.59 -24.88
CA ASN A 7 4.21 8.74 -24.96
C ASN A 7 4.77 9.05 -23.55
N LEU A 8 5.25 8.05 -22.82
CA LEU A 8 6.03 8.24 -21.59
C LEU A 8 7.56 8.08 -21.83
N SER A 9 7.99 8.04 -23.09
CA SER A 9 9.36 7.64 -23.48
C SER A 9 10.46 8.69 -23.28
N SER A 10 10.15 9.90 -22.78
CA SER A 10 11.14 10.99 -22.69
C SER A 10 11.93 11.03 -21.38
N ALA A 11 11.38 10.56 -20.26
CA ALA A 11 12.04 10.62 -18.96
C ALA A 11 13.19 9.59 -18.84
N SER A 12 13.02 8.38 -19.38
CA SER A 12 13.97 7.27 -19.21
C SER A 12 15.22 7.35 -20.10
N SER A 13 15.17 8.08 -21.22
CA SER A 13 16.22 8.02 -22.24
C SER A 13 17.42 8.94 -21.98
N LEU A 14 17.39 9.80 -20.95
CA LEU A 14 18.51 10.66 -20.56
C LEU A 14 19.30 10.18 -19.33
N LEU A 15 18.66 9.58 -18.31
CA LEU A 15 19.37 9.05 -17.13
C LEU A 15 20.36 7.93 -17.48
N ALA A 16 20.00 7.06 -18.44
CA ALA A 16 20.88 5.98 -18.92
C ALA A 16 22.21 6.46 -19.54
N LEU A 17 22.37 7.76 -19.85
CA LEU A 17 23.63 8.30 -20.39
C LEU A 17 24.65 8.73 -19.33
N ILE A 18 24.26 8.93 -18.06
CA ILE A 18 25.06 9.70 -17.10
C ILE A 18 26.14 8.88 -16.40
N VAL A 19 26.03 7.55 -16.35
CA VAL A 19 27.12 6.69 -15.86
C VAL A 19 28.28 6.56 -16.89
N THR A 20 28.11 7.08 -18.12
CA THR A 20 29.06 6.80 -19.20
C THR A 20 29.65 8.04 -19.90
N SER A 21 30.26 9.02 -19.20
CA SER A 21 31.26 9.91 -19.84
C SER A 21 32.14 10.75 -18.91
N ILE A 22 33.32 10.21 -18.59
CA ILE A 22 34.53 10.97 -18.23
C ILE A 22 35.21 11.45 -19.53
N PHE A 23 35.39 12.76 -19.78
CA PHE A 23 36.58 13.44 -20.40
C PHE A 23 36.30 14.90 -20.93
N ILE A 24 36.85 15.90 -20.23
CA ILE A 24 37.75 17.02 -20.65
C ILE A 24 37.52 17.92 -21.92
N LEU A 25 37.46 19.24 -21.66
CA LEU A 25 37.97 20.47 -22.36
C LEU A 25 37.11 21.30 -23.38
N SER A 26 36.80 22.53 -22.96
CA SER A 26 37.18 23.86 -23.53
C SER A 26 36.28 24.69 -24.51
N ILE A 27 35.79 25.83 -23.96
CA ILE A 27 36.03 27.25 -24.36
C ILE A 27 35.27 27.89 -25.55
N LEU A 28 34.51 28.95 -25.19
CA LEU A 28 34.16 30.25 -25.84
C LEU A 28 33.01 30.38 -26.88
N SER A 29 31.94 31.01 -26.38
CA SER A 29 31.37 32.31 -26.78
C SER A 29 30.70 32.50 -28.15
N GLY A 30 29.48 33.04 -28.08
CA GLY A 30 29.21 34.28 -28.82
C GLY A 30 27.76 34.54 -29.24
N CYS A 31 27.06 35.29 -28.39
CA CYS A 31 26.20 36.44 -28.73
C CYS A 31 25.12 36.27 -29.81
N GLY A 32 23.87 36.35 -29.35
CA GLY A 32 23.22 37.65 -29.36
C GLY A 32 21.96 37.80 -30.21
N GLY A 33 20.87 38.14 -29.54
CA GLY A 33 20.25 39.44 -29.79
C GLY A 33 18.83 39.44 -30.38
N SER A 34 17.89 39.80 -29.49
CA SER A 34 17.10 41.03 -29.61
C SER A 34 15.87 41.01 -30.54
N SER A 35 14.70 40.97 -29.88
CA SER A 35 13.75 42.09 -29.74
C SER A 35 12.49 42.18 -30.61
N ASN A 36 11.42 42.46 -29.85
CA ASN A 36 10.34 43.44 -30.04
C ASN A 36 8.95 42.96 -30.51
N SER A 37 8.05 43.02 -29.51
CA SER A 37 6.62 43.36 -29.43
C SER A 37 6.13 44.41 -30.47
N PRO A 38 4.86 44.89 -30.46
CA PRO A 38 3.71 44.65 -29.56
C PRO A 38 2.35 44.47 -30.31
N ASP A 39 1.26 44.19 -29.59
CA ASP A 39 0.05 45.05 -29.56
C ASP A 39 -1.16 44.31 -28.93
N GLU A 40 -1.52 44.77 -27.74
CA GLU A 40 -2.85 44.82 -27.07
C GLU A 40 -3.96 45.46 -27.97
N PRO A 41 -5.28 45.54 -27.61
CA PRO A 41 -5.85 45.55 -26.24
C PRO A 41 -7.26 44.91 -26.03
N ASN A 42 -7.64 44.87 -24.74
CA ASN A 42 -8.96 45.22 -24.17
C ASN A 42 -10.16 44.26 -24.38
N ASP A 43 -11.09 44.06 -23.44
CA ASP A 43 -11.39 44.62 -22.11
C ASP A 43 -12.74 43.97 -21.68
N ARG A 44 -13.00 43.91 -20.36
CA ARG A 44 -14.31 43.77 -19.68
C ARG A 44 -14.86 42.35 -19.50
N THR A 45 -15.28 41.93 -18.31
CA THR A 45 -15.58 42.66 -17.08
C THR A 45 -15.77 41.66 -15.94
N ASN A 46 -15.26 42.05 -14.77
CA ASN A 46 -15.61 41.56 -13.44
C ASN A 46 -17.11 41.54 -13.17
N ASP A 47 -17.47 40.68 -12.23
CA ASP A 47 -18.24 40.95 -11.00
C ASP A 47 -19.11 39.71 -10.73
N ALA A 48 -19.30 39.18 -9.53
CA ALA A 48 -18.76 39.37 -8.19
C ALA A 48 -19.61 38.43 -7.31
N GLU A 49 -18.96 37.83 -6.30
CA GLU A 49 -19.46 37.66 -4.92
C GLU A 49 -20.81 36.94 -4.63
N GLY A 50 -20.73 36.03 -3.65
CA GLY A 50 -21.76 35.89 -2.60
C GLY A 50 -22.22 34.44 -2.39
N ALA A 51 -21.52 33.61 -1.62
CA ALA A 51 -21.41 33.59 -0.16
C ALA A 51 -22.62 32.95 0.59
N VAL A 52 -22.23 32.13 1.57
CA VAL A 52 -22.86 31.82 2.88
C VAL A 52 -23.75 30.56 2.98
N ALA A 53 -23.10 29.48 3.46
CA ALA A 53 -23.32 28.74 4.71
C ALA A 53 -24.74 28.67 5.33
N GLU A 54 -25.13 27.47 5.77
CA GLU A 54 -25.44 27.21 7.20
C GLU A 54 -25.62 25.71 7.51
N VAL A 55 -24.86 25.27 8.52
CA VAL A 55 -24.88 24.02 9.27
C VAL A 55 -26.17 23.85 10.08
N VAL A 56 -26.65 22.60 10.23
CA VAL A 56 -27.55 22.19 11.34
C VAL A 56 -27.21 20.77 11.82
N GLU A 57 -26.68 20.66 13.04
CA GLU A 57 -26.64 19.46 13.89
C GLU A 57 -28.06 18.98 14.28
N SER A 58 -28.29 17.67 14.40
CA SER A 58 -28.91 17.10 15.63
C SER A 58 -28.94 15.56 15.71
N SER A 59 -28.32 15.07 16.80
CA SER A 59 -28.78 14.08 17.79
C SER A 59 -28.83 12.57 17.49
N GLU A 60 -27.89 11.88 18.16
CA GLU A 60 -27.75 10.45 18.46
C GLU A 60 -29.00 9.78 19.11
N ASN A 61 -29.25 8.53 18.72
CA ASN A 61 -29.96 7.49 19.48
C ASN A 61 -29.27 6.14 19.19
N ASN A 62 -28.45 5.65 20.11
CA ASN A 62 -27.87 4.30 20.03
C ASN A 62 -28.91 3.28 20.53
N GLU A 63 -29.53 2.53 19.61
CA GLU A 63 -30.09 1.20 19.87
C GLU A 63 -29.09 0.21 19.24
N GLU A 64 -28.42 -0.63 20.04
CA GLU A 64 -27.63 -1.76 19.51
C GLU A 64 -28.54 -2.65 18.65
N PRO A 65 -28.12 -3.04 17.44
CA PRO A 65 -28.89 -3.95 16.58
C PRO A 65 -28.99 -5.34 17.24
N ASP A 66 -30.22 -5.88 17.34
CA ASP A 66 -30.51 -7.21 17.88
C ASP A 66 -30.06 -8.28 16.87
N GLN A 67 -28.77 -8.69 16.92
CA GLN A 67 -28.23 -9.72 16.03
C GLN A 67 -28.90 -11.08 16.27
N THR A 68 -29.44 -11.69 15.21
CA THR A 68 -30.09 -13.00 15.31
C THR A 68 -29.04 -14.13 15.29
N PRO A 69 -28.95 -14.99 16.33
CA PRO A 69 -27.95 -16.05 16.36
C PRO A 69 -28.11 -17.03 15.19
N ILE A 70 -26.99 -17.49 14.62
CA ILE A 70 -27.02 -18.53 13.57
C ILE A 70 -27.63 -19.81 14.15
N GLN A 71 -28.76 -20.24 13.58
CA GLN A 71 -29.50 -21.37 14.17
C GLN A 71 -28.78 -22.70 13.94
N GLU A 72 -28.23 -23.26 15.02
CA GLU A 72 -27.89 -24.67 15.07
C GLU A 72 -29.16 -25.53 14.95
N ASN A 73 -29.31 -26.25 13.84
CA ASN A 73 -30.19 -27.41 13.82
C ASN A 73 -29.55 -28.52 14.68
N GLN A 74 -29.89 -28.55 15.99
CA GLN A 74 -29.40 -29.52 17.00
C GLN A 74 -29.75 -31.01 16.73
N GLU A 75 -30.09 -31.40 15.51
CA GLU A 75 -30.30 -32.80 15.13
C GLU A 75 -29.04 -33.39 14.45
N ASN A 76 -28.20 -33.98 15.30
CA ASN A 76 -27.00 -34.79 15.03
C ASN A 76 -25.74 -34.01 14.59
N LEU A 77 -24.82 -33.80 15.53
CA LEU A 77 -23.39 -33.70 15.22
C LEU A 77 -23.03 -34.87 14.31
N LYS A 78 -22.70 -34.58 13.05
CA LYS A 78 -22.27 -35.60 12.09
C LYS A 78 -20.86 -36.06 12.47
N GLU A 79 -20.56 -37.34 12.26
CA GLU A 79 -19.18 -37.82 12.42
C GLU A 79 -18.28 -37.12 11.38
N VAL A 80 -17.04 -36.79 11.75
CA VAL A 80 -16.03 -36.24 10.86
C VAL A 80 -15.92 -37.09 9.60
N GLU A 81 -16.11 -36.45 8.43
CA GLU A 81 -16.05 -37.13 7.13
C GLU A 81 -14.58 -37.19 6.66
N THR A 82 -14.02 -38.40 6.63
CA THR A 82 -12.64 -38.63 6.17
C THR A 82 -12.47 -38.35 4.69
N GLY A 83 -11.36 -37.72 4.29
CA GLY A 83 -11.10 -37.32 2.91
C GLY A 83 -12.08 -36.25 2.44
N LYS A 84 -12.26 -35.20 3.25
CA LYS A 84 -13.13 -34.06 2.94
C LYS A 84 -12.53 -32.78 3.51
N TRP A 85 -12.76 -31.68 2.79
CA TRP A 85 -12.47 -30.30 3.18
C TRP A 85 -13.76 -29.54 3.49
N THR A 86 -13.71 -28.67 4.49
CA THR A 86 -14.68 -27.58 4.67
C THR A 86 -13.92 -26.27 4.58
N VAL A 87 -14.28 -25.45 3.60
CA VAL A 87 -13.75 -24.10 3.38
C VAL A 87 -14.84 -23.13 3.82
N LEU A 88 -14.56 -22.37 4.88
CA LEU A 88 -15.39 -21.27 5.33
C LEU A 88 -14.84 -19.98 4.72
N VAL A 89 -15.73 -19.15 4.17
CA VAL A 89 -15.40 -17.83 3.63
C VAL A 89 -16.20 -16.80 4.41
N TYR A 90 -15.50 -15.89 5.08
CA TYR A 90 -16.08 -14.75 5.78
C TYR A 90 -15.99 -13.56 4.82
N LEU A 91 -17.08 -13.32 4.09
CA LEU A 91 -17.15 -12.40 2.97
C LEU A 91 -17.81 -11.10 3.43
N MET A 92 -16.97 -10.14 3.79
CA MET A 92 -17.33 -8.84 4.37
C MET A 92 -17.55 -7.88 3.21
N GLY A 93 -18.78 -7.86 2.68
CA GLY A 93 -19.13 -7.11 1.47
C GLY A 93 -20.01 -5.88 1.75
N ASP A 94 -20.12 -5.45 3.01
CA ASP A 94 -20.67 -4.15 3.36
C ASP A 94 -19.56 -3.07 3.31
N THR A 95 -18.91 -3.01 2.14
CA THR A 95 -17.79 -2.13 1.78
C THR A 95 -17.85 -1.79 0.29
N ASP A 96 -17.04 -0.83 -0.16
CA ASP A 96 -16.96 -0.45 -1.58
C ASP A 96 -16.44 -1.57 -2.49
N LEU A 97 -15.93 -2.68 -1.92
CA LEU A 97 -15.50 -3.87 -2.65
C LEU A 97 -16.65 -4.84 -2.99
N GLU A 98 -17.91 -4.55 -2.64
CA GLU A 98 -19.07 -5.46 -2.82
C GLU A 98 -19.14 -6.08 -4.24
N GLU A 99 -18.85 -5.31 -5.30
CA GLU A 99 -18.88 -5.82 -6.67
C GLU A 99 -17.87 -6.96 -6.93
N PHE A 100 -16.72 -6.91 -6.27
CA PHE A 100 -15.71 -7.97 -6.32
C PHE A 100 -16.19 -9.20 -5.54
N ALA A 101 -16.81 -9.04 -4.38
CA ALA A 101 -17.42 -10.14 -3.63
C ALA A 101 -18.47 -10.92 -4.46
N LEU A 102 -19.28 -10.22 -5.27
CA LEU A 102 -20.23 -10.87 -6.19
C LEU A 102 -19.50 -11.67 -7.28
N THR A 103 -18.40 -11.14 -7.80
CA THR A 103 -17.55 -11.83 -8.80
C THR A 103 -16.95 -13.09 -8.21
N ASP A 104 -16.44 -13.03 -6.97
CA ASP A 104 -15.84 -14.15 -6.25
C ASP A 104 -16.82 -15.28 -5.96
N ILE A 105 -18.07 -14.97 -5.63
CA ILE A 105 -19.10 -16.01 -5.53
C ILE A 105 -19.33 -16.72 -6.88
N VAL A 106 -19.28 -15.97 -8.00
CA VAL A 106 -19.37 -16.58 -9.34
C VAL A 106 -18.16 -17.47 -9.61
N GLU A 107 -16.97 -17.04 -9.21
CA GLU A 107 -15.72 -17.80 -9.30
C GLU A 107 -15.79 -19.11 -8.52
N MET A 108 -16.17 -19.06 -7.24
CA MET A 108 -16.41 -20.23 -6.39
C MET A 108 -17.42 -21.20 -7.02
N SER A 109 -18.42 -20.70 -7.75
CA SER A 109 -19.43 -21.52 -8.41
C SER A 109 -18.88 -22.36 -9.57
N LYS A 110 -17.72 -21.97 -10.14
CA LYS A 110 -17.03 -22.71 -11.21
C LYS A 110 -16.37 -23.98 -10.66
N VAL A 111 -16.09 -24.05 -9.35
CA VAL A 111 -15.52 -25.23 -8.69
C VAL A 111 -16.39 -26.47 -8.96
N PRO A 112 -15.83 -27.57 -9.52
CA PRO A 112 -16.60 -28.76 -9.85
C PRO A 112 -17.34 -29.34 -8.65
N THR A 113 -18.60 -29.72 -8.88
CA THR A 113 -19.38 -30.48 -7.92
C THR A 113 -18.61 -31.69 -7.38
N SER A 114 -18.41 -31.71 -6.07
CA SER A 114 -17.83 -32.85 -5.37
C SER A 114 -18.46 -33.03 -3.99
N GLU A 115 -18.31 -34.23 -3.44
CA GLU A 115 -18.59 -34.49 -2.01
C GLU A 115 -17.33 -34.28 -1.14
N ASN A 116 -16.20 -34.00 -1.79
CA ASN A 116 -14.88 -33.81 -1.18
C ASN A 116 -14.67 -32.44 -0.56
N VAL A 117 -15.49 -31.45 -0.90
CA VAL A 117 -15.37 -30.07 -0.44
C VAL A 117 -16.75 -29.47 -0.21
N ASP A 118 -16.94 -28.82 0.94
CA ASP A 118 -18.03 -27.88 1.17
C ASP A 118 -17.45 -26.46 1.21
N ILE A 119 -17.99 -25.55 0.39
CA ILE A 119 -17.69 -24.11 0.41
C ILE A 119 -18.88 -23.42 1.05
N VAL A 120 -18.67 -22.82 2.22
CA VAL A 120 -19.71 -22.17 3.02
C VAL A 120 -19.31 -20.72 3.22
N VAL A 121 -20.21 -19.79 2.91
CA VAL A 121 -19.92 -18.35 2.91
C VAL A 121 -20.92 -17.67 3.84
N LEU A 122 -20.42 -16.89 4.79
CA LEU A 122 -21.21 -15.83 5.42
C LEU A 122 -20.97 -14.58 4.57
N PHE A 123 -22.03 -14.06 3.96
CA PHE A 123 -21.94 -12.94 3.04
C PHE A 123 -22.83 -11.82 3.56
N ASP A 124 -22.18 -10.73 3.94
CA ASP A 124 -22.84 -9.49 4.30
C ASP A 124 -22.72 -8.48 3.17
N ARG A 125 -23.81 -7.75 2.89
CA ARG A 125 -23.93 -6.90 1.70
C ARG A 125 -24.43 -5.53 2.09
N SER A 126 -23.83 -4.53 1.48
CA SER A 126 -24.28 -3.15 1.58
C SER A 126 -25.64 -2.88 0.94
N ASP A 127 -26.30 -1.81 1.37
CA ASP A 127 -27.50 -1.28 0.73
C ASP A 127 -27.22 -0.15 -0.29
N ILE A 128 -25.95 0.27 -0.44
CA ILE A 128 -25.56 1.41 -1.29
C ILE A 128 -24.73 1.07 -2.54
N TYR A 129 -23.88 0.03 -2.52
CA TYR A 129 -22.92 -0.19 -3.62
C TYR A 129 -23.52 -0.91 -4.83
N SER A 130 -24.17 -2.07 -4.64
CA SER A 130 -24.69 -2.87 -5.75
C SER A 130 -26.14 -3.32 -5.62
N GLU A 131 -26.90 -3.16 -6.71
CA GLU A 131 -28.26 -3.71 -6.84
C GLU A 131 -28.30 -5.06 -7.59
N ASP A 132 -27.13 -5.63 -7.88
CA ASP A 132 -27.02 -6.83 -8.70
C ASP A 132 -27.39 -8.12 -7.95
N SER A 133 -27.99 -9.04 -8.69
CA SER A 133 -28.19 -10.42 -8.24
C SER A 133 -26.95 -11.25 -8.53
N VAL A 134 -26.63 -12.21 -7.66
CA VAL A 134 -25.53 -13.16 -7.89
C VAL A 134 -26.07 -14.58 -8.09
N LEU A 135 -25.73 -15.18 -9.25
CA LEU A 135 -26.19 -16.50 -9.67
C LEU A 135 -27.72 -16.68 -9.60
N ASN A 136 -28.23 -17.33 -8.55
CA ASN A 136 -29.65 -17.57 -8.31
C ASN A 136 -30.15 -16.95 -7.00
N LEU A 137 -29.36 -16.03 -6.43
CA LEU A 137 -29.70 -15.24 -5.26
C LEU A 137 -30.02 -13.81 -5.75
N GLU A 138 -31.25 -13.36 -5.49
CA GLU A 138 -31.66 -11.98 -5.79
C GLU A 138 -30.91 -10.99 -4.88
N ASN A 139 -30.89 -9.71 -5.26
CA ASN A 139 -30.28 -8.64 -4.47
C ASN A 139 -30.80 -8.62 -3.01
N PHE A 140 -29.92 -8.28 -2.08
CA PHE A 140 -30.18 -8.13 -0.64
C PHE A 140 -29.14 -7.20 -0.01
N SER A 141 -29.42 -6.75 1.20
CA SER A 141 -28.70 -5.66 1.89
C SER A 141 -28.62 -5.96 3.41
N ASP A 142 -28.33 -7.23 3.70
CA ASP A 142 -28.26 -7.80 5.04
C ASP A 142 -27.37 -9.05 4.98
N THR A 143 -27.20 -9.77 6.09
CA THR A 143 -26.31 -10.93 6.10
C THR A 143 -27.03 -12.22 5.70
N LYS A 144 -26.36 -13.04 4.87
CA LYS A 144 -26.82 -14.38 4.50
C LYS A 144 -25.77 -15.45 4.66
N LEU A 145 -26.23 -16.63 5.06
CA LEU A 145 -25.39 -17.82 5.14
C LEU A 145 -25.70 -18.74 3.98
N ILE A 146 -24.71 -18.96 3.12
CA ILE A 146 -24.88 -19.70 1.87
C ILE A 146 -23.87 -20.85 1.75
N GLN A 147 -24.24 -21.83 0.95
CA GLN A 147 -23.32 -22.83 0.43
C GLN A 147 -23.25 -22.68 -1.09
N VAL A 148 -22.05 -22.51 -1.63
CA VAL A 148 -21.82 -22.51 -3.08
C VAL A 148 -21.57 -23.95 -3.53
N LYS A 149 -22.49 -24.50 -4.33
CA LYS A 149 -22.41 -25.89 -4.81
C LYS A 149 -23.16 -26.06 -6.13
N ASN A 150 -22.60 -26.86 -7.03
CA ASN A 150 -23.19 -27.19 -8.34
C ASN A 150 -23.42 -25.98 -9.27
N GLY A 151 -22.54 -24.97 -9.22
CA GLY A 151 -22.74 -23.74 -10.00
C GLY A 151 -23.95 -22.93 -9.56
N SER A 152 -24.36 -23.08 -8.29
CA SER A 152 -25.52 -22.39 -7.71
C SER A 152 -25.31 -22.12 -6.23
N ILE A 153 -26.08 -21.16 -5.71
CA ILE A 153 -26.17 -20.82 -4.30
C ILE A 153 -27.29 -21.62 -3.63
N HIS A 154 -26.96 -22.28 -2.53
CA HIS A 154 -27.90 -22.92 -1.62
C HIS A 154 -27.99 -22.10 -0.32
N LEU A 155 -29.12 -21.44 -0.09
CA LEU A 155 -29.38 -20.73 1.17
C LEU A 155 -29.42 -21.71 2.34
N LEU A 156 -28.59 -21.46 3.36
CA LEU A 156 -28.55 -22.20 4.62
C LEU A 156 -29.34 -21.46 5.71
N GLU A 157 -29.21 -20.14 5.76
CA GLU A 157 -30.01 -19.22 6.59
C GLU A 157 -30.23 -17.91 5.83
N ASP A 158 -31.46 -17.38 5.89
CA ASP A 158 -31.90 -16.17 5.16
C ASP A 158 -32.61 -15.15 6.05
N GLN A 159 -32.57 -15.34 7.38
CA GLN A 159 -33.18 -14.46 8.39
C GLN A 159 -32.19 -14.04 9.49
N LEU A 160 -30.92 -13.85 9.14
CA LEU A 160 -29.94 -13.30 10.08
C LEU A 160 -30.21 -11.81 10.35
N GLY A 161 -30.70 -11.10 9.34
CA GLY A 161 -30.75 -9.64 9.35
C GLY A 161 -29.34 -9.07 9.18
N GLU A 162 -29.23 -7.77 9.44
CA GLU A 162 -27.95 -7.05 9.47
C GLU A 162 -27.04 -7.59 10.58
N ARG A 163 -25.77 -7.83 10.29
CA ARG A 163 -24.79 -8.29 11.26
C ARG A 163 -23.44 -7.63 11.03
N ASN A 164 -22.98 -6.94 12.07
CA ASN A 164 -21.60 -6.56 12.23
C ASN A 164 -20.63 -7.73 12.00
N LEU A 165 -19.96 -7.77 10.85
CA LEU A 165 -18.88 -8.69 10.54
C LEU A 165 -17.52 -8.18 11.04
N GLY A 166 -17.42 -6.91 11.47
CA GLY A 166 -16.33 -6.39 12.30
C GLY A 166 -16.26 -7.01 13.71
N ASP A 167 -17.30 -7.73 14.15
CA ASP A 167 -17.41 -8.27 15.51
C ASP A 167 -16.80 -9.69 15.68
N ALA A 168 -15.91 -9.85 16.67
CA ALA A 168 -15.27 -11.13 16.99
C ALA A 168 -16.26 -12.27 17.33
N ASP A 169 -17.39 -11.99 17.97
CA ASP A 169 -18.44 -12.97 18.28
C ASP A 169 -19.15 -13.42 17.00
N ALA A 170 -19.38 -12.54 16.01
CA ALA A 170 -19.95 -12.91 14.72
C ALA A 170 -19.04 -13.89 13.97
N LEU A 171 -17.73 -13.61 13.95
CA LEU A 171 -16.72 -14.53 13.41
C LEU A 171 -16.72 -15.88 14.14
N ALA A 172 -16.74 -15.86 15.49
CA ALA A 172 -16.78 -17.09 16.29
C ALA A 172 -18.03 -17.94 16.04
N GLU A 173 -19.20 -17.31 15.92
CA GLU A 173 -20.46 -17.99 15.63
C GLU A 173 -20.46 -18.64 14.24
N PHE A 174 -19.90 -17.96 13.24
CA PHE A 174 -19.78 -18.52 11.89
C PHE A 174 -18.86 -19.74 11.85
N ILE A 175 -17.70 -19.66 12.49
CA ILE A 175 -16.74 -20.77 12.60
C ILE A 175 -17.37 -21.96 13.33
N GLU A 176 -18.03 -21.71 14.47
CA GLU A 176 -18.75 -22.72 15.24
C GLU A 176 -19.80 -23.41 14.36
N TYR A 177 -20.66 -22.63 13.71
CA TYR A 177 -21.72 -23.16 12.84
C TYR A 177 -21.13 -23.99 11.69
N GLY A 178 -20.18 -23.40 10.95
CA GLY A 178 -19.64 -23.95 9.72
C GLY A 178 -19.04 -25.33 9.96
N TYR A 179 -18.14 -25.44 10.91
CA TYR A 179 -17.46 -26.70 11.19
C TYR A 179 -18.32 -27.72 11.95
N SER A 180 -19.26 -27.28 12.80
CA SER A 180 -20.21 -28.21 13.44
C SER A 180 -21.20 -28.80 12.44
N ARG A 181 -21.62 -28.01 11.44
CA ARG A 181 -22.61 -28.41 10.44
C ARG A 181 -22.01 -29.19 9.28
N PHE A 182 -20.79 -28.84 8.89
CA PHE A 182 -20.03 -29.44 7.81
C PHE A 182 -18.71 -30.02 8.34
N PRO A 183 -18.75 -31.09 9.16
CA PRO A 183 -17.54 -31.64 9.76
C PRO A 183 -16.69 -32.35 8.69
N ALA A 184 -15.43 -31.96 8.62
CA ALA A 184 -14.46 -32.43 7.64
C ALA A 184 -13.15 -32.82 8.31
N GLU A 185 -12.36 -33.68 7.66
CA GLU A 185 -11.01 -34.01 8.12
C GLU A 185 -10.05 -32.83 7.99
N LYS A 186 -10.30 -31.95 7.01
CA LYS A 186 -9.48 -30.78 6.72
C LYS A 186 -10.32 -29.50 6.77
N THR A 187 -9.76 -28.44 7.33
CA THR A 187 -10.47 -27.18 7.58
C THR A 187 -9.68 -25.99 7.05
N ALA A 188 -10.38 -25.10 6.33
CA ALA A 188 -9.86 -23.81 5.91
C ALA A 188 -10.84 -22.70 6.28
N LEU A 189 -10.30 -21.55 6.69
CA LEU A 189 -11.03 -20.30 6.86
C LEU A 189 -10.35 -19.23 6.00
N ILE A 190 -11.12 -18.50 5.20
CA ILE A 190 -10.63 -17.40 4.39
C ILE A 190 -11.44 -16.16 4.78
N LEU A 191 -10.74 -15.09 5.15
CA LEU A 191 -11.30 -13.77 5.39
C LEU A 191 -11.03 -12.93 4.15
N TRP A 192 -12.04 -12.19 3.71
CA TRP A 192 -12.02 -11.42 2.48
C TRP A 192 -12.54 -10.02 2.78
N ASP A 193 -11.76 -8.99 2.45
CA ASP A 193 -12.12 -7.56 2.40
C ASP A 193 -10.86 -6.68 2.14
N HIS A 194 -10.93 -5.39 2.47
CA HIS A 194 -9.79 -4.55 2.82
C HIS A 194 -8.93 -5.12 3.96
N GLY A 195 -7.67 -4.68 4.02
CA GLY A 195 -6.78 -5.02 5.13
C GLY A 195 -5.69 -3.98 5.39
N ALA A 196 -5.15 -3.99 6.61
CA ALA A 196 -4.07 -3.11 7.04
C ALA A 196 -2.96 -3.84 7.82
N GLY A 197 -3.01 -5.18 7.89
CA GLY A 197 -2.07 -5.99 8.66
C GLY A 197 -2.36 -5.98 10.16
N TRP A 198 -1.49 -5.34 10.96
CA TRP A 198 -1.64 -5.35 12.42
C TRP A 198 -2.82 -4.53 12.99
N PRO A 199 -3.28 -3.41 12.37
CA PRO A 199 -4.47 -2.70 12.81
C PRO A 199 -5.73 -3.57 12.70
N GLY A 200 -5.81 -4.46 11.71
CA GLY A 200 -6.97 -5.31 11.48
C GLY A 200 -7.30 -5.46 10.01
N MET A 201 -8.54 -5.85 9.75
CA MET A 201 -9.12 -5.95 8.41
C MET A 201 -10.64 -5.81 8.45
N GLY A 202 -11.22 -5.61 7.27
CA GLY A 202 -12.65 -5.74 7.02
C GLY A 202 -13.54 -4.76 7.77
N PRO A 203 -13.66 -3.50 7.29
CA PRO A 203 -14.64 -2.57 7.82
C PRO A 203 -16.08 -3.03 7.52
N ASP A 204 -16.99 -2.78 8.45
CA ASP A 204 -18.43 -2.97 8.27
C ASP A 204 -19.11 -1.60 8.29
N GLU A 205 -19.32 -1.03 7.10
CA GLU A 205 -19.75 0.37 6.94
C GLU A 205 -21.16 0.62 7.51
N GLY A 206 -22.07 -0.35 7.39
CA GLY A 206 -23.41 -0.30 7.95
C GLY A 206 -23.43 -0.37 9.49
N ASN A 207 -22.34 -0.80 10.12
CA ASN A 207 -22.22 -0.99 11.57
C ASN A 207 -21.18 -0.05 12.20
N GLU A 208 -21.23 1.24 11.84
CA GLU A 208 -20.34 2.30 12.36
C GLU A 208 -18.87 2.11 11.96
N PHE A 209 -18.60 1.44 10.82
CA PHE A 209 -17.27 1.15 10.31
C PHE A 209 -16.43 0.34 11.32
N ASP A 210 -17.09 -0.60 11.99
CA ASP A 210 -16.39 -1.51 12.90
C ASP A 210 -15.46 -2.41 12.09
N ILE A 211 -14.27 -2.68 12.61
CA ILE A 211 -13.26 -3.51 11.96
C ILE A 211 -12.95 -4.71 12.84
N LEU A 212 -12.57 -5.83 12.23
CA LEU A 212 -11.93 -6.90 12.98
C LEU A 212 -10.47 -6.53 13.28
N ASP A 213 -10.20 -6.02 14.48
CA ASP A 213 -8.82 -5.79 14.91
C ASP A 213 -8.05 -7.13 15.05
N LEU A 214 -6.71 -7.10 15.02
CA LEU A 214 -5.91 -8.33 15.05
C LEU A 214 -6.18 -9.22 16.30
N GLN A 215 -6.49 -8.60 17.45
CA GLN A 215 -6.84 -9.32 18.67
C GLN A 215 -8.24 -9.94 18.56
N GLU A 216 -9.20 -9.23 17.96
CA GLU A 216 -10.55 -9.70 17.68
C GLU A 216 -10.58 -10.86 16.68
N ILE A 217 -9.79 -10.79 15.59
CA ILE A 217 -9.57 -11.91 14.67
C ILE A 217 -9.10 -13.15 15.44
N SER A 218 -8.04 -13.01 16.24
CA SER A 218 -7.47 -14.11 17.02
C SER A 218 -8.47 -14.68 18.04
N ASN A 219 -9.19 -13.82 18.76
CA ASN A 219 -10.18 -14.22 19.77
C ASN A 219 -11.40 -14.89 19.14
N GLY A 220 -11.91 -14.34 18.04
CA GLY A 220 -13.06 -14.86 17.30
C GLY A 220 -12.78 -16.25 16.75
N ILE A 221 -11.60 -16.42 16.11
CA ILE A 221 -11.16 -17.74 15.61
C ILE A 221 -11.00 -18.72 16.77
N GLY A 222 -10.22 -18.36 17.81
CA GLY A 222 -9.98 -19.25 18.95
C GLY A 222 -11.28 -19.70 19.63
N THR A 223 -12.23 -18.77 19.82
CA THR A 223 -13.54 -19.05 20.42
C THR A 223 -14.38 -19.96 19.52
N GLY A 224 -14.45 -19.67 18.22
CA GLY A 224 -15.20 -20.48 17.26
C GLY A 224 -14.66 -21.92 17.15
N LEU A 225 -13.34 -22.08 17.08
CA LEU A 225 -12.67 -23.38 17.04
C LEU A 225 -12.90 -24.19 18.32
N GLU A 226 -12.79 -23.56 19.50
CA GLU A 226 -13.05 -24.21 20.79
C GLU A 226 -14.49 -24.76 20.82
N LYS A 227 -15.47 -23.96 20.42
CA LYS A 227 -16.88 -24.36 20.38
C LYS A 227 -17.15 -25.46 19.35
N ALA A 228 -16.51 -25.41 18.18
CA ALA A 228 -16.58 -26.46 17.16
C ALA A 228 -15.85 -27.76 17.57
N GLY A 229 -15.00 -27.71 18.61
CA GLY A 229 -14.16 -28.83 19.02
C GLY A 229 -13.02 -29.12 18.05
N ILE A 230 -12.55 -28.10 17.33
CA ILE A 230 -11.37 -28.13 16.46
C ILE A 230 -10.18 -27.55 17.23
N ASP A 231 -9.05 -28.23 17.17
CA ASP A 231 -7.82 -27.78 17.83
C ASP A 231 -7.17 -26.63 17.03
N LYS A 232 -7.11 -26.79 15.70
CA LYS A 232 -6.45 -25.87 14.79
C LYS A 232 -6.96 -26.05 13.36
N LEU A 233 -6.97 -24.97 12.59
CA LEU A 233 -7.22 -24.97 11.14
C LEU A 233 -6.03 -25.56 10.39
N ASP A 234 -6.28 -26.25 9.28
CA ASP A 234 -5.20 -26.66 8.37
C ASP A 234 -4.69 -25.45 7.58
N LEU A 235 -5.58 -24.54 7.16
CA LEU A 235 -5.24 -23.33 6.42
C LEU A 235 -6.07 -22.13 6.91
N ILE A 236 -5.43 -20.97 7.06
CA ILE A 236 -6.08 -19.66 7.10
C ILE A 236 -5.63 -18.85 5.88
N GLY A 237 -6.58 -18.13 5.28
CA GLY A 237 -6.33 -17.24 4.16
C GLY A 237 -6.82 -15.83 4.44
N PHE A 238 -6.09 -14.85 3.95
CA PHE A 238 -6.49 -13.45 3.93
C PHE A 238 -6.42 -12.98 2.48
N ASP A 239 -7.59 -12.88 1.84
CA ASP A 239 -7.77 -12.25 0.53
C ASP A 239 -7.99 -10.76 0.79
N ALA A 240 -6.91 -10.10 1.23
CA ALA A 240 -6.93 -8.76 1.82
C ALA A 240 -5.51 -8.16 1.88
N CYS A 241 -5.43 -6.85 1.67
CA CYS A 241 -4.18 -6.08 1.67
C CYS A 241 -3.37 -6.25 2.97
N LEU A 242 -2.03 -6.32 2.85
CA LEU A 242 -1.07 -6.19 3.95
C LEU A 242 -1.16 -7.24 5.08
N MET A 243 -1.93 -8.32 4.92
CA MET A 243 -2.10 -9.35 5.97
C MET A 243 -0.91 -10.33 6.09
N GLY A 244 0.03 -10.29 5.14
CA GLY A 244 1.24 -11.11 5.06
C GLY A 244 2.38 -10.62 5.95
N THR A 245 2.10 -10.25 7.19
CA THR A 245 3.05 -9.64 8.13
C THR A 245 3.42 -10.58 9.28
N PHE A 246 4.56 -10.32 9.93
CA PHE A 246 5.04 -11.10 11.07
C PHE A 246 4.05 -11.09 12.24
N GLU A 247 3.41 -9.95 12.49
CA GLU A 247 2.42 -9.72 13.53
C GLU A 247 1.21 -10.62 13.34
N VAL A 248 0.65 -10.62 12.12
CA VAL A 248 -0.49 -11.47 11.75
C VAL A 248 -0.10 -12.94 11.80
N ALA A 249 1.05 -13.32 11.22
CA ALA A 249 1.54 -14.70 11.25
C ALA A 249 1.71 -15.22 12.68
N LEU A 250 2.23 -14.39 13.60
CA LEU A 250 2.41 -14.76 15.00
C LEU A 250 1.06 -14.93 15.71
N ALA A 251 0.11 -14.03 15.49
CA ALA A 251 -1.23 -14.11 16.08
C ALA A 251 -2.00 -15.35 15.59
N MET A 252 -1.82 -15.73 14.32
CA MET A 252 -2.52 -16.88 13.72
C MET A 252 -1.88 -18.23 14.03
N ALA A 253 -0.64 -18.26 14.53
CA ALA A 253 0.10 -19.51 14.73
C ALA A 253 -0.48 -20.44 15.80
N GLU A 254 -1.32 -19.93 16.71
CA GLU A 254 -2.10 -20.76 17.63
C GLU A 254 -3.34 -21.36 16.97
N HIS A 255 -3.83 -20.78 15.87
CA HIS A 255 -5.13 -21.10 15.26
C HIS A 255 -5.07 -21.82 13.91
N ALA A 256 -3.97 -21.70 13.15
CA ALA A 256 -3.80 -22.34 11.85
C ALA A 256 -2.37 -22.89 11.60
N ASP A 257 -2.24 -23.97 10.82
CA ASP A 257 -0.94 -24.55 10.44
C ASP A 257 -0.30 -23.89 9.21
N VAL A 258 -1.12 -23.44 8.25
CA VAL A 258 -0.68 -22.74 7.04
C VAL A 258 -1.42 -21.42 6.92
N MET A 259 -0.72 -20.35 6.52
CA MET A 259 -1.31 -19.05 6.19
C MET A 259 -1.07 -18.72 4.72
N VAL A 260 -2.04 -18.09 4.06
CA VAL A 260 -1.88 -17.46 2.74
C VAL A 260 -2.28 -16.00 2.84
N ALA A 261 -1.39 -15.07 2.52
CA ALA A 261 -1.64 -13.63 2.61
C ALA A 261 -0.63 -12.80 1.80
N SER A 262 -1.03 -11.60 1.36
CA SER A 262 -0.15 -10.65 0.67
C SER A 262 0.60 -9.75 1.65
N GLN A 263 1.90 -9.51 1.40
CA GLN A 263 2.67 -8.48 2.12
C GLN A 263 2.28 -7.08 1.68
N GLU A 264 1.78 -6.96 0.45
CA GLU A 264 1.48 -5.73 -0.28
C GLU A 264 -0.04 -5.57 -0.46
N LEU A 265 -0.46 -4.46 -1.05
CA LEU A 265 -1.82 -4.27 -1.56
C LEU A 265 -2.17 -5.35 -2.60
N GLU A 266 -3.42 -5.81 -2.58
CA GLU A 266 -3.96 -6.76 -3.56
C GLU A 266 -4.85 -6.02 -4.57
N PRO A 267 -4.78 -6.33 -5.88
CA PRO A 267 -5.79 -5.86 -6.82
C PRO A 267 -7.19 -6.31 -6.36
N GLY A 268 -8.22 -5.50 -6.60
CA GLY A 268 -9.60 -5.73 -6.13
C GLY A 268 -10.23 -7.01 -6.67
N HIS A 269 -9.76 -7.52 -7.81
CA HIS A 269 -10.18 -8.85 -8.31
C HIS A 269 -9.71 -10.02 -7.43
N GLY A 270 -8.80 -9.80 -6.49
CA GLY A 270 -8.39 -10.74 -5.46
C GLY A 270 -7.92 -12.10 -6.00
N TRP A 271 -8.19 -13.15 -5.23
CA TRP A 271 -7.81 -14.52 -5.59
C TRP A 271 -8.74 -15.11 -6.67
N ASP A 272 -8.19 -15.89 -7.62
CA ASP A 272 -9.05 -16.75 -8.45
C ASP A 272 -9.51 -17.97 -7.65
N TRP A 273 -10.76 -17.93 -7.19
CA TRP A 273 -11.38 -18.95 -6.34
C TRP A 273 -11.53 -20.32 -7.02
N GLN A 274 -11.26 -20.44 -8.32
CA GLN A 274 -11.07 -21.74 -8.99
C GLN A 274 -9.84 -22.50 -8.47
N ALA A 275 -8.95 -21.88 -7.69
CA ALA A 275 -7.91 -22.60 -6.96
C ALA A 275 -8.46 -23.79 -6.14
N LEU A 276 -9.70 -23.67 -5.64
CA LEU A 276 -10.37 -24.70 -4.84
C LEU A 276 -10.78 -25.95 -5.66
N GLU A 277 -10.71 -25.92 -7.00
CA GLU A 277 -10.95 -27.08 -7.87
C GLU A 277 -10.05 -28.28 -7.53
N ILE A 278 -8.87 -27.99 -6.97
CA ILE A 278 -7.90 -29.00 -6.55
C ILE A 278 -8.50 -29.93 -5.48
N LEU A 279 -9.30 -29.38 -4.56
CA LEU A 279 -9.97 -30.11 -3.47
C LEU A 279 -11.13 -30.99 -3.99
N ALA A 280 -11.86 -30.48 -4.98
CA ALA A 280 -12.92 -31.24 -5.64
C ALA A 280 -12.38 -32.50 -6.33
N SER A 281 -11.16 -32.38 -6.89
CA SER A 281 -10.46 -33.46 -7.61
C SER A 281 -9.79 -34.48 -6.69
N ASP A 282 -9.20 -34.03 -5.58
CA ASP A 282 -8.52 -34.87 -4.60
C ASP A 282 -8.54 -34.22 -3.20
N SER A 283 -9.34 -34.78 -2.29
CA SER A 283 -9.43 -34.30 -0.91
C SER A 283 -8.29 -34.75 0.00
N SER A 284 -7.36 -35.60 -0.48
CA SER A 284 -6.16 -35.98 0.29
C SER A 284 -5.03 -34.95 0.18
N ILE A 285 -5.27 -33.85 -0.51
CA ILE A 285 -4.36 -32.72 -0.62
C ILE A 285 -4.17 -32.09 0.76
N GLU A 286 -2.92 -31.74 1.07
CA GLU A 286 -2.54 -31.06 2.30
C GLU A 286 -2.64 -29.54 2.13
N ALA A 287 -2.81 -28.80 3.23
CA ALA A 287 -2.98 -27.35 3.21
C ALA A 287 -1.87 -26.60 2.46
N GLN A 288 -0.62 -27.05 2.54
CA GLN A 288 0.50 -26.46 1.81
C GLN A 288 0.26 -26.49 0.29
N SER A 289 -0.30 -27.59 -0.22
CA SER A 289 -0.62 -27.73 -1.64
C SER A 289 -1.85 -26.92 -2.06
N LEU A 290 -2.81 -26.73 -1.14
CA LEU A 290 -3.92 -25.80 -1.35
C LEU A 290 -3.41 -24.35 -1.41
N GLY A 291 -2.60 -23.91 -0.45
CA GLY A 291 -2.04 -22.56 -0.43
C GLY A 291 -1.17 -22.27 -1.66
N LEU A 292 -0.35 -23.23 -2.09
CA LEU A 292 0.38 -23.11 -3.36
C LEU A 292 -0.56 -23.03 -4.57
N ALA A 293 -1.69 -23.74 -4.56
CA ALA A 293 -2.66 -23.63 -5.65
C ALA A 293 -3.29 -22.23 -5.68
N ILE A 294 -3.69 -21.68 -4.53
CA ILE A 294 -4.21 -20.31 -4.39
C ILE A 294 -3.19 -19.31 -4.95
N ALA A 295 -1.94 -19.37 -4.50
CA ALA A 295 -0.90 -18.46 -4.97
C ALA A 295 -0.67 -18.54 -6.49
N ASN A 296 -0.59 -19.75 -7.06
CA ASN A 296 -0.42 -19.88 -8.52
C ASN A 296 -1.62 -19.35 -9.32
N TYR A 297 -2.84 -19.52 -8.80
CA TYR A 297 -4.05 -19.00 -9.43
C TYR A 297 -4.13 -17.47 -9.31
N TYR A 298 -3.77 -16.90 -8.16
CA TYR A 298 -3.63 -15.46 -7.96
C TYR A 298 -2.64 -14.83 -8.95
N GLU A 299 -1.44 -15.40 -9.11
CA GLU A 299 -0.46 -14.91 -10.10
C GLU A 299 -1.04 -14.92 -11.52
N GLN A 300 -1.71 -16.00 -11.90
CA GLN A 300 -2.31 -16.11 -13.23
C GLN A 300 -3.49 -15.14 -13.40
N HIS A 301 -4.27 -14.91 -12.35
CA HIS A 301 -5.40 -13.98 -12.36
C HIS A 301 -4.90 -12.55 -12.56
N ALA A 302 -3.85 -12.15 -11.84
CA ALA A 302 -3.21 -10.86 -12.02
C ALA A 302 -2.65 -10.69 -13.45
N VAL A 303 -2.02 -11.71 -14.03
CA VAL A 303 -1.55 -11.68 -15.43
C VAL A 303 -2.72 -11.53 -16.42
N ASP A 304 -3.85 -12.20 -16.17
CA ASP A 304 -5.01 -12.16 -17.04
C ASP A 304 -5.71 -10.78 -16.98
N ASN A 305 -5.60 -10.08 -15.84
CA ASN A 305 -6.12 -8.73 -15.62
C ASN A 305 -5.10 -7.61 -15.90
N GLY A 306 -3.81 -7.94 -16.10
CA GLY A 306 -2.75 -6.96 -16.35
C GLY A 306 -2.32 -6.17 -15.10
N THR A 307 -2.41 -6.79 -13.92
CA THR A 307 -2.08 -6.19 -12.62
C THR A 307 -0.89 -6.88 -11.96
N GLU A 308 -0.11 -7.71 -12.68
CA GLU A 308 0.91 -8.60 -12.11
C GLU A 308 2.18 -7.90 -11.61
N THR A 309 2.26 -6.58 -11.74
CA THR A 309 3.53 -5.86 -11.58
C THR A 309 3.92 -5.67 -10.11
N GLU A 310 2.97 -5.29 -9.27
CA GLU A 310 3.17 -4.94 -7.85
C GLU A 310 2.39 -5.87 -6.91
N ILE A 311 2.33 -7.16 -7.25
CA ILE A 311 1.64 -8.14 -6.40
C ILE A 311 2.60 -8.88 -5.48
N THR A 312 2.11 -9.30 -4.33
CA THR A 312 2.75 -10.34 -3.52
C THR A 312 1.71 -11.34 -3.04
N LEU A 313 2.11 -12.59 -2.78
CA LEU A 313 1.31 -13.53 -1.99
C LEU A 313 2.22 -14.61 -1.43
N SER A 314 2.24 -14.82 -0.12
CA SER A 314 3.06 -15.86 0.50
C SER A 314 2.22 -16.98 1.10
N VAL A 315 2.77 -18.19 1.06
CA VAL A 315 2.23 -19.39 1.71
C VAL A 315 3.18 -19.74 2.84
N LEU A 316 2.74 -19.60 4.08
CA LEU A 316 3.58 -19.65 5.27
C LEU A 316 3.26 -20.89 6.13
N ASP A 317 4.29 -21.60 6.58
CA ASP A 317 4.19 -22.65 7.61
C ASP A 317 4.22 -22.00 9.00
N LEU A 318 3.05 -21.74 9.57
CA LEU A 318 2.92 -21.07 10.85
C LEU A 318 3.51 -21.89 12.01
N THR A 319 3.78 -23.19 11.83
CA THR A 319 4.48 -23.99 12.85
C THR A 319 5.93 -23.57 13.05
N LEU A 320 6.48 -22.74 12.14
CA LEU A 320 7.85 -22.26 12.14
C LEU A 320 8.00 -20.79 12.56
N VAL A 321 6.91 -20.05 12.81
CA VAL A 321 6.96 -18.62 13.17
C VAL A 321 7.82 -18.36 14.41
N SER A 322 7.88 -19.32 15.35
CA SER A 322 8.69 -19.20 16.56
C SER A 322 10.19 -19.08 16.25
N LYS A 323 10.67 -19.62 15.13
CA LYS A 323 12.07 -19.48 14.70
C LYS A 323 12.37 -18.05 14.25
N VAL A 324 11.43 -17.40 13.56
CA VAL A 324 11.53 -15.99 13.16
C VAL A 324 11.56 -15.11 14.41
N ASN A 325 10.65 -15.33 15.37
CA ASN A 325 10.64 -14.61 16.64
C ASN A 325 11.94 -14.82 17.44
N GLU A 326 12.49 -16.04 17.48
CA GLU A 326 13.80 -16.31 18.10
C GLU A 326 14.97 -15.59 17.41
N ALA A 327 14.94 -15.46 16.09
CA ALA A 327 15.95 -14.72 15.34
C ALA A 327 15.86 -13.21 15.59
N LEU A 328 14.64 -12.65 15.64
CA LEU A 328 14.40 -11.26 16.02
C LEU A 328 14.89 -10.96 17.44
N ARG A 329 14.59 -11.84 18.41
CA ARG A 329 15.14 -11.77 19.78
C ARG A 329 16.66 -11.73 19.82
N ALA A 330 17.32 -12.43 18.90
CA ALA A 330 18.78 -12.43 18.83
C ALA A 330 19.33 -11.11 18.25
N LEU A 331 18.62 -10.51 17.28
CA LEU A 331 18.94 -9.19 16.71
C LEU A 331 18.65 -8.02 17.66
N GLU A 332 17.63 -8.15 18.52
CA GLU A 332 17.30 -7.15 19.54
C GLU A 332 18.51 -6.81 20.42
N ILE A 333 19.30 -7.82 20.81
CA ILE A 333 20.42 -7.63 21.75
C ILE A 333 21.42 -6.57 21.23
N PRO A 334 22.07 -6.73 20.06
CA PRO A 334 22.97 -5.70 19.56
C PRO A 334 22.23 -4.41 19.19
N LEU A 335 21.07 -4.47 18.53
CA LEU A 335 20.36 -3.26 18.08
C LEU A 335 19.93 -2.34 19.23
N VAL A 336 19.64 -2.91 20.41
CA VAL A 336 19.28 -2.14 21.60
C VAL A 336 20.52 -1.78 22.44
N THR A 337 21.50 -2.67 22.60
CA THR A 337 22.65 -2.40 23.48
C THR A 337 23.76 -1.57 22.85
N GLU A 338 23.81 -1.54 21.52
CA GLU A 338 24.80 -0.82 20.70
C GLU A 338 24.11 0.19 19.76
N SER A 339 22.93 0.67 20.18
CA SER A 339 22.08 1.60 19.40
C SER A 339 22.82 2.85 18.93
N ASP A 340 23.72 3.40 19.76
CA ASP A 340 24.55 4.57 19.43
C ASP A 340 25.36 4.41 18.12
N SER A 341 25.70 3.17 17.75
CA SER A 341 26.45 2.86 16.52
C SER A 341 25.63 2.16 15.44
N LEU A 342 24.54 1.49 15.81
CA LEU A 342 23.76 0.65 14.89
C LEU A 342 22.47 1.32 14.40
N ALA A 343 21.95 2.34 15.09
CA ALA A 343 20.70 2.98 14.69
C ALA A 343 20.77 3.58 13.28
N ALA A 344 21.85 4.30 12.95
CA ALA A 344 22.06 4.82 11.60
C ALA A 344 22.14 3.70 10.54
N LYS A 345 22.75 2.55 10.87
CA LYS A 345 22.80 1.40 9.95
C LYS A 345 21.44 0.74 9.76
N LEU A 346 20.63 0.70 10.81
CA LEU A 346 19.24 0.24 10.73
C LEU A 346 18.40 1.20 9.90
N GLY A 347 18.55 2.52 10.08
CA GLY A 347 17.89 3.54 9.26
C GLY A 347 18.28 3.45 7.78
N SER A 348 19.58 3.31 7.47
CA SER A 348 20.01 3.11 6.08
C SER A 348 19.50 1.78 5.48
N ALA A 349 19.36 0.72 6.29
CA ALA A 349 18.78 -0.53 5.82
C ALA A 349 17.28 -0.38 5.55
N GLN A 350 16.58 0.40 6.38
CA GLN A 350 15.17 0.70 6.26
C GLN A 350 14.91 1.54 4.99
N SER A 351 15.69 2.60 4.74
CA SER A 351 15.53 3.45 3.54
C SER A 351 15.88 2.77 2.20
N THR A 352 16.54 1.60 2.23
CA THR A 352 16.94 0.85 1.01
C THR A 352 16.24 -0.49 0.85
N SER A 353 15.34 -0.83 1.76
CA SER A 353 14.55 -2.06 1.66
C SER A 353 13.19 -1.80 1.02
N LEU A 354 12.58 -2.87 0.51
CA LEU A 354 11.25 -2.82 -0.09
C LEU A 354 10.22 -2.38 0.96
N ARG A 355 9.70 -1.14 0.82
CA ARG A 355 8.49 -0.72 1.55
C ARG A 355 7.24 -1.36 0.94
N LEU A 356 6.22 -1.51 1.78
CA LEU A 356 4.92 -2.09 1.46
C LEU A 356 3.82 -1.10 1.85
N GLY A 357 2.73 -1.04 1.08
CA GLY A 357 1.60 -0.13 1.32
C GLY A 357 2.02 1.34 1.25
N LYS A 358 2.65 1.73 0.13
CA LYS A 358 3.29 3.04 0.00
C LYS A 358 2.28 4.15 -0.25
N ASN A 359 2.48 5.27 0.44
CA ASN A 359 1.86 6.55 0.11
C ASN A 359 2.93 7.67 0.08
N PRO A 360 2.86 8.62 -0.86
CA PRO A 360 3.69 9.82 -0.83
C PRO A 360 3.50 10.65 0.46
N ASP A 361 2.29 10.71 1.01
CA ASP A 361 2.04 11.28 2.33
C ASP A 361 2.40 10.25 3.43
N PRO A 362 3.48 10.48 4.19
CA PRO A 362 3.92 9.53 5.22
C PRO A 362 2.91 9.35 6.36
N SER A 363 1.97 10.28 6.54
CA SER A 363 0.96 10.23 7.61
C SER A 363 -0.13 9.19 7.37
N ILE A 364 -0.36 8.82 6.11
CA ILE A 364 -1.33 7.80 5.69
C ILE A 364 -0.67 6.57 5.03
N ASP A 365 0.65 6.54 4.96
CA ASP A 365 1.44 5.36 4.56
C ASP A 365 1.25 4.20 5.54
N ALA A 366 1.29 2.96 5.05
CA ALA A 366 1.14 1.77 5.91
C ALA A 366 2.31 1.58 6.89
N GLN A 367 3.45 2.24 6.65
CA GLN A 367 4.69 2.17 7.42
C GLN A 367 5.20 0.73 7.56
N MET A 368 5.10 -0.05 6.48
CA MET A 368 5.50 -1.45 6.43
C MET A 368 6.73 -1.67 5.54
N ILE A 369 7.49 -2.70 5.90
CA ILE A 369 8.71 -3.07 5.19
C ILE A 369 8.88 -4.59 5.11
N ASP A 370 9.49 -5.07 4.04
CA ASP A 370 9.84 -6.48 3.92
C ASP A 370 10.95 -6.87 4.92
N LEU A 371 10.64 -7.81 5.81
CA LEU A 371 11.52 -8.15 6.95
C LEU A 371 12.80 -8.86 6.52
N GLY A 372 12.71 -9.77 5.53
CA GLY A 372 13.87 -10.49 5.01
C GLY A 372 14.80 -9.58 4.19
N ASN A 373 14.24 -8.64 3.43
CA ASN A 373 15.00 -7.63 2.71
C ASN A 373 15.70 -6.68 3.68
N LEU A 374 15.00 -6.19 4.72
CA LEU A 374 15.59 -5.39 5.79
C LEU A 374 16.78 -6.08 6.44
N ALA A 375 16.63 -7.36 6.82
CA ALA A 375 17.71 -8.14 7.39
C ALA A 375 18.90 -8.28 6.41
N THR A 376 18.60 -8.48 5.13
CA THR A 376 19.60 -8.59 4.06
C THR A 376 20.39 -7.30 3.90
N GLU A 377 19.73 -6.13 3.82
CA GLU A 377 20.42 -4.84 3.70
C GLU A 377 21.23 -4.51 4.95
N LEU A 378 20.66 -4.74 6.14
CA LEU A 378 21.39 -4.53 7.40
C LEU A 378 22.65 -5.39 7.49
N GLY A 379 22.59 -6.65 7.06
CA GLY A 379 23.76 -7.54 7.04
C GLY A 379 24.85 -7.13 6.03
N LYS A 380 24.48 -6.46 4.94
CA LYS A 380 25.43 -5.88 3.97
C LYS A 380 26.11 -4.63 4.54
N LEU A 381 25.34 -3.79 5.24
CA LEU A 381 25.80 -2.54 5.84
C LEU A 381 26.67 -2.78 7.07
N GLU A 382 26.33 -3.75 7.90
CA GLU A 382 27.05 -4.09 9.13
C GLU A 382 27.47 -5.57 9.17
N PRO A 383 28.71 -5.88 8.70
CA PRO A 383 29.20 -7.25 8.65
C PRO A 383 29.28 -7.97 10.00
N GLU A 384 29.30 -7.25 11.14
CA GLU A 384 29.24 -7.88 12.47
C GLU A 384 27.86 -8.49 12.77
N LEU A 385 26.79 -7.97 12.14
CA LEU A 385 25.43 -8.49 12.26
C LEU A 385 25.11 -9.59 11.26
N LEU A 386 25.97 -9.83 10.26
CA LEU A 386 25.70 -10.73 9.12
C LEU A 386 25.25 -12.13 9.54
N GLU A 387 25.81 -12.71 10.60
CA GLU A 387 25.38 -14.02 11.12
C GLU A 387 23.94 -13.97 11.64
N LEU A 388 23.59 -12.94 12.39
CA LEU A 388 22.26 -12.77 12.98
C LEU A 388 21.20 -12.48 11.92
N THR A 389 21.51 -11.58 10.98
CA THR A 389 20.58 -11.26 9.90
C THR A 389 20.40 -12.43 8.94
N THR A 390 21.48 -13.17 8.62
CA THR A 390 21.37 -14.41 7.83
C THR A 390 20.51 -15.46 8.54
N ASN A 391 20.59 -15.56 9.88
CA ASN A 391 19.73 -16.47 10.64
C ASN A 391 18.26 -16.06 10.57
N LEU A 392 17.95 -14.76 10.59
CA LEU A 392 16.59 -14.25 10.39
C LEU A 392 16.08 -14.57 8.98
N VAL A 393 16.86 -14.27 7.94
CA VAL A 393 16.51 -14.59 6.55
C VAL A 393 16.26 -16.10 6.38
N ASN A 394 17.15 -16.95 6.88
CA ASN A 394 16.95 -18.40 6.82
C ASN A 394 15.70 -18.87 7.59
N ALA A 395 15.35 -18.22 8.70
CA ALA A 395 14.15 -18.57 9.46
C ALA A 395 12.87 -18.21 8.68
N ILE A 396 12.87 -17.09 7.96
CA ILE A 396 11.80 -16.69 7.05
C ILE A 396 11.74 -17.66 5.86
N ASP A 397 12.87 -17.93 5.19
CA ASP A 397 12.95 -18.89 4.07
C ASP A 397 12.45 -20.30 4.45
N GLU A 398 12.74 -20.75 5.68
CA GLU A 398 12.24 -22.04 6.18
C GLU A 398 10.72 -22.02 6.43
N MET A 399 10.15 -20.87 6.77
CA MET A 399 8.72 -20.67 7.00
C MET A 399 7.94 -20.54 5.68
N VAL A 400 8.53 -19.90 4.66
CA VAL A 400 7.88 -19.69 3.36
C VAL A 400 7.87 -21.00 2.55
N ILE A 401 6.68 -21.57 2.39
CA ILE A 401 6.44 -22.77 1.57
C ILE A 401 6.51 -22.41 0.08
N GLY A 402 5.99 -21.24 -0.28
CA GLY A 402 6.03 -20.66 -1.62
C GLY A 402 5.54 -19.22 -1.59
N GLN A 403 5.84 -18.48 -2.66
CA GLN A 403 5.44 -17.09 -2.78
C GLN A 403 5.27 -16.69 -4.25
N VAL A 404 4.49 -15.65 -4.48
CA VAL A 404 4.33 -14.91 -5.73
C VAL A 404 4.87 -13.51 -5.49
N ASN A 405 5.72 -13.04 -6.40
CA ASN A 405 6.23 -11.68 -6.40
C ASN A 405 6.11 -11.13 -7.82
N GLY A 406 5.53 -9.94 -7.96
CA GLY A 406 5.59 -9.17 -9.18
C GLY A 406 7.00 -8.63 -9.47
N PRO A 407 7.26 -8.15 -10.69
CA PRO A 407 8.49 -7.45 -11.06
C PRO A 407 8.90 -6.32 -10.09
N ALA A 408 7.95 -5.54 -9.58
CA ALA A 408 8.18 -4.43 -8.63
C ALA A 408 8.58 -4.92 -7.24
N THR A 409 8.01 -6.03 -6.83
CA THR A 409 8.14 -6.62 -5.49
C THR A 409 9.11 -7.81 -5.48
N LYS A 410 10.02 -7.90 -6.48
CA LYS A 410 10.98 -9.00 -6.65
C LYS A 410 11.83 -9.29 -5.40
N SER A 411 12.08 -8.25 -4.59
CA SER A 411 12.86 -8.32 -3.35
C SER A 411 12.07 -8.81 -2.15
N SER A 412 10.75 -9.01 -2.27
CA SER A 412 9.91 -9.56 -1.20
C SER A 412 10.41 -10.94 -0.77
N SER A 413 10.54 -11.10 0.54
CA SER A 413 10.91 -12.33 1.23
C SER A 413 9.70 -13.14 1.70
N GLY A 414 8.48 -12.66 1.45
CA GLY A 414 7.25 -13.34 1.83
C GLY A 414 6.71 -12.97 3.23
N LEU A 415 7.35 -12.01 3.93
CA LEU A 415 6.90 -11.56 5.25
C LEU A 415 7.23 -10.08 5.50
N GLY A 416 6.19 -9.26 5.65
CA GLY A 416 6.30 -7.86 6.05
C GLY A 416 6.42 -7.67 7.57
N ILE A 417 6.78 -6.46 7.99
CA ILE A 417 6.73 -6.01 9.39
C ILE A 417 6.47 -4.50 9.44
N TYR A 418 5.79 -4.03 10.48
CA TYR A 418 5.61 -2.61 10.71
C TYR A 418 6.92 -1.95 11.16
N PHE A 419 7.41 -0.98 10.38
CA PHE A 419 8.60 -0.19 10.69
C PHE A 419 8.43 1.26 10.23
N PRO A 420 7.82 2.11 11.07
CA PRO A 420 7.76 3.54 10.83
C PRO A 420 9.15 4.15 10.74
N GLU A 421 9.36 4.97 9.71
CA GLU A 421 10.65 5.64 9.51
C GLU A 421 10.98 6.55 10.68
N LEU A 422 9.99 7.33 11.12
CA LEU A 422 10.12 8.28 12.21
C LEU A 422 9.12 7.96 13.31
N ARG A 423 9.47 8.33 14.54
CA ARG A 423 8.61 8.17 15.71
C ARG A 423 7.24 8.84 15.54
N GLU A 424 7.17 9.96 14.82
CA GLU A 424 5.91 10.70 14.62
C GLU A 424 4.88 9.94 13.78
N TYR A 425 5.33 9.04 12.90
CA TYR A 425 4.46 8.15 12.12
C TYR A 425 4.15 6.83 12.84
N SER A 426 4.69 6.63 14.05
CA SER A 426 4.41 5.43 14.84
C SER A 426 3.04 5.50 15.50
N GLN A 427 2.28 4.41 15.41
CA GLN A 427 0.98 4.29 16.02
C GLN A 427 1.08 3.62 17.40
N GLU A 428 0.44 4.22 18.41
CA GLU A 428 0.51 3.73 19.80
C GLU A 428 -0.06 2.31 19.95
N GLY A 429 -1.09 1.97 19.16
CA GLY A 429 -1.74 0.66 19.11
C GLY A 429 -0.76 -0.51 18.96
N TYR A 430 0.26 -0.33 18.12
CA TYR A 430 1.27 -1.34 17.84
C TYR A 430 2.02 -1.82 19.09
N PHE A 431 2.25 -0.93 20.04
CA PHE A 431 2.99 -1.22 21.29
C PHE A 431 2.14 -1.94 22.35
N TYR A 432 0.86 -2.16 22.08
CA TYR A 432 -0.03 -2.98 22.92
C TYR A 432 -0.17 -4.43 22.41
N LEU A 433 0.34 -4.75 21.22
CA LEU A 433 0.35 -6.11 20.68
C LEU A 433 1.22 -7.04 21.56
N GLU A 434 0.75 -8.26 21.76
CA GLU A 434 1.43 -9.27 22.58
C GLU A 434 2.39 -10.14 21.74
N GLY A 435 3.51 -10.60 22.33
CA GLY A 435 4.40 -11.59 21.72
C GLY A 435 5.45 -11.06 20.74
N ILE A 436 5.36 -9.78 20.37
CA ILE A 436 6.30 -9.06 19.48
C ILE A 436 7.26 -8.13 20.23
N GLU A 437 7.46 -8.33 21.53
CA GLU A 437 8.15 -7.37 22.42
C GLU A 437 9.57 -7.06 21.96
N SER A 438 10.25 -8.02 21.32
CA SER A 438 11.60 -7.83 20.80
C SER A 438 11.67 -6.79 19.70
N TRP A 439 10.71 -6.80 18.78
CA TRP A 439 10.65 -5.80 17.71
C TRP A 439 10.22 -4.43 18.26
N GLN A 440 9.24 -4.40 19.16
CA GLN A 440 8.85 -3.18 19.88
C GLN A 440 10.05 -2.53 20.62
N ASN A 441 10.92 -3.33 21.24
CA ASN A 441 12.13 -2.83 21.90
C ASN A 441 13.16 -2.27 20.91
N ILE A 442 13.31 -2.90 19.73
CA ILE A 442 14.15 -2.37 18.65
C ILE A 442 13.63 -1.01 18.19
N LEU A 443 12.33 -0.89 17.89
CA LEU A 443 11.71 0.37 17.47
C LEU A 443 11.86 1.47 18.53
N MET A 444 11.56 1.19 19.80
CA MET A 444 11.74 2.16 20.88
C MET A 444 13.19 2.62 21.01
N SER A 445 14.15 1.70 20.88
CA SER A 445 15.58 2.05 20.93
C SER A 445 16.03 2.86 19.71
N TYR A 446 15.50 2.54 18.53
CA TYR A 446 15.74 3.26 17.29
C TYR A 446 15.21 4.70 17.39
N PHE A 447 13.95 4.87 17.79
CA PHE A 447 13.34 6.19 17.99
C PHE A 447 14.06 7.04 19.06
N GLN A 448 14.55 6.41 20.12
CA GLN A 448 15.36 7.12 21.11
C GLN A 448 16.71 7.59 20.52
N ALA A 449 17.31 6.81 19.64
CA ALA A 449 18.56 7.17 18.97
C ALA A 449 18.37 8.34 17.99
N GLN A 450 17.24 8.37 17.27
CA GLN A 450 16.84 9.49 16.39
C GLN A 450 16.86 10.83 17.15
N GLU A 451 16.25 10.88 18.34
CA GLU A 451 16.22 12.08 19.19
C GLU A 451 17.60 12.46 19.77
N SER A 452 18.60 11.58 19.64
CA SER A 452 19.92 11.72 20.29
C SER A 452 21.06 12.05 19.33
N ILE A 453 20.78 12.26 18.04
CA ILE A 453 21.79 12.65 17.04
C ILE A 453 22.41 14.02 17.45
N PRO A 454 23.74 14.12 17.63
CA PRO A 454 24.40 15.39 17.95
C PRO A 454 24.15 16.44 16.86
N GLU A 455 23.91 17.71 17.24
CA GLU A 455 23.65 18.83 16.31
C GLU A 455 24.75 18.98 15.23
N GLU A 456 26.01 18.67 15.58
CA GLU A 456 27.13 18.70 14.63
C GLU A 456 27.20 17.50 13.66
N GLU A 457 26.42 16.45 13.89
CA GLU A 457 26.35 15.22 13.09
C GLU A 457 24.98 15.06 12.39
N GLN A 458 24.08 16.04 12.53
CA GLN A 458 22.81 16.09 11.80
C GLN A 458 23.02 16.44 10.33
N ALA A 459 22.11 15.97 9.48
CA ALA A 459 22.11 16.27 8.04
C ALA A 459 22.25 17.79 7.79
N ARG A 460 23.27 18.18 7.02
CA ARG A 460 23.58 19.60 6.78
C ARG A 460 24.44 19.83 5.54
N PHE A 461 24.15 20.91 4.79
CA PHE A 461 25.01 21.46 3.76
C PHE A 461 26.03 22.50 4.29
N VAL A 462 27.26 22.45 3.78
CA VAL A 462 28.35 23.40 4.13
C VAL A 462 28.38 24.64 3.21
N THR A 463 27.22 25.28 3.05
CA THR A 463 26.99 26.40 2.11
C THR A 463 27.86 27.64 2.37
N ASP A 464 28.25 27.88 3.63
CA ASP A 464 29.18 28.94 4.02
C ASP A 464 30.58 28.80 3.41
N GLN A 465 30.98 27.56 3.09
CA GLN A 465 32.30 27.22 2.54
C GLN A 465 32.24 26.94 1.04
N TYR A 466 31.18 26.25 0.61
CA TYR A 466 30.96 25.80 -0.76
C TYR A 466 29.53 26.14 -1.17
N SER A 467 29.37 27.10 -2.07
CA SER A 467 28.06 27.38 -2.67
C SER A 467 27.61 26.18 -3.50
N ALA A 468 26.33 25.81 -3.41
CA ALA A 468 25.72 24.91 -4.37
C ALA A 468 25.94 25.40 -5.81
N THR A 469 26.06 24.47 -6.74
CA THR A 469 26.21 24.76 -8.16
C THR A 469 25.16 24.01 -8.94
N TYR A 470 24.60 24.66 -9.96
CA TYR A 470 23.65 24.00 -10.84
C TYR A 470 23.93 24.31 -12.31
N THR A 471 23.43 23.44 -13.18
CA THR A 471 23.30 23.69 -14.62
C THR A 471 21.85 23.48 -15.01
N LEU A 472 21.33 24.39 -15.84
CA LEU A 472 19.97 24.35 -16.36
C LEU A 472 20.04 24.43 -17.89
N ASP A 473 19.42 23.45 -18.55
CA ASP A 473 19.29 23.38 -20.00
C ASP A 473 17.93 22.80 -20.39
N ALA A 474 17.35 23.28 -21.50
CA ALA A 474 16.02 22.86 -21.93
C ALA A 474 15.94 21.39 -22.38
N VAL A 475 17.07 20.76 -22.69
CA VAL A 475 17.15 19.36 -23.14
C VAL A 475 17.79 18.49 -22.06
N GLU A 476 18.85 18.98 -21.43
CA GLU A 476 19.57 18.20 -20.40
C GLU A 476 18.96 18.35 -19.00
N GLY A 477 17.96 19.22 -18.80
CA GLY A 477 17.31 19.42 -17.50
C GLY A 477 18.12 20.26 -16.51
N LEU A 478 17.74 20.14 -15.24
CA LEU A 478 18.44 20.69 -14.08
C LEU A 478 19.35 19.62 -13.47
N PHE A 479 20.62 19.98 -13.28
CA PHE A 479 21.51 19.28 -12.37
C PHE A 479 21.91 20.22 -11.24
N ILE A 480 21.73 19.79 -10.00
CA ILE A 480 22.14 20.51 -8.80
C ILE A 480 23.15 19.68 -8.02
N THR A 481 24.20 20.34 -7.52
CA THR A 481 25.26 19.71 -6.75
C THR A 481 25.62 20.57 -5.54
N ALA A 482 25.74 19.95 -4.38
CA ALA A 482 26.15 20.63 -3.15
C ALA A 482 27.05 19.76 -2.27
N GLN A 483 27.73 20.39 -1.31
CA GLN A 483 28.54 19.68 -0.34
C GLN A 483 27.86 19.61 1.01
N PHE A 484 27.66 18.41 1.53
CA PHE A 484 27.19 18.16 2.89
C PHE A 484 28.35 18.03 3.88
N ASP A 485 28.07 18.24 5.17
CA ASP A 485 29.06 18.10 6.23
C ASP A 485 29.43 16.63 6.40
N LEU A 486 30.72 16.30 6.24
CA LEU A 486 31.22 14.93 6.41
C LEU A 486 30.99 14.38 7.82
N ALA A 487 30.74 15.24 8.82
CA ALA A 487 30.34 14.79 10.15
C ALA A 487 28.96 14.10 10.15
N ALA A 488 28.08 14.44 9.20
CA ALA A 488 26.75 13.86 9.08
C ALA A 488 26.70 12.58 8.23
N GLN A 489 27.77 12.28 7.47
CA GLN A 489 27.77 11.23 6.45
C GLN A 489 27.29 9.86 6.97
N ASP A 490 27.68 9.50 8.19
CA ASP A 490 27.34 8.19 8.75
C ASP A 490 25.87 8.08 9.18
N ASN A 491 25.15 9.21 9.32
CA ASN A 491 23.75 9.28 9.71
C ASN A 491 22.78 9.47 8.53
N LEU A 492 23.29 9.88 7.36
CA LEU A 492 22.45 10.11 6.16
C LEU A 492 21.82 8.80 5.67
N THR A 493 20.52 8.87 5.40
CA THR A 493 19.70 7.75 4.88
C THR A 493 19.18 8.01 3.49
N GLU A 494 18.95 9.27 3.15
CA GLU A 494 18.29 9.65 1.89
C GLU A 494 18.78 11.01 1.39
N ALA A 495 18.72 11.18 0.06
CA ALA A 495 18.70 12.49 -0.57
C ALA A 495 17.54 12.50 -1.57
N VAL A 496 16.83 13.62 -1.65
CA VAL A 496 15.66 13.80 -2.52
C VAL A 496 15.79 15.14 -3.24
N ILE A 497 15.34 15.21 -4.49
CA ILE A 497 15.10 16.48 -5.16
C ILE A 497 13.61 16.72 -5.30
N TYR A 498 13.13 17.80 -4.67
CA TYR A 498 11.77 18.30 -4.85
C TYR A 498 11.78 19.39 -5.91
N TYR A 499 10.76 19.46 -6.75
CA TYR A 499 10.62 20.50 -7.76
C TYR A 499 9.19 21.02 -7.83
N GLY A 500 9.04 22.32 -8.02
CA GLY A 500 7.77 22.99 -7.85
C GLY A 500 7.71 24.39 -8.46
N ILE A 501 6.57 25.03 -8.24
CA ILE A 501 6.30 26.41 -8.66
C ILE A 501 6.25 27.29 -7.40
N PRO A 502 7.04 28.38 -7.34
CA PRO A 502 6.95 29.34 -6.26
C PRO A 502 5.71 30.22 -6.40
N GLU A 503 5.08 30.55 -5.28
CA GLU A 503 3.94 31.47 -5.19
C GLU A 503 4.37 32.90 -4.87
N GLU A 504 3.51 33.88 -5.14
CA GLU A 504 3.83 35.31 -4.95
C GLU A 504 4.18 35.68 -3.50
N ASP A 505 3.66 34.95 -2.51
CA ASP A 505 3.91 35.18 -1.08
C ASP A 505 5.13 34.43 -0.53
N GLY A 506 5.77 33.61 -1.37
CA GLY A 506 6.95 32.82 -1.05
C GLY A 506 6.68 31.39 -0.58
N SER A 507 5.43 30.91 -0.59
CA SER A 507 5.16 29.47 -0.50
C SER A 507 5.57 28.74 -1.78
N ILE A 508 5.67 27.41 -1.72
CA ILE A 508 6.02 26.57 -2.86
C ILE A 508 4.98 25.47 -3.02
N LEU A 509 4.45 25.32 -4.24
CA LEU A 509 3.70 24.15 -4.64
C LEU A 509 4.63 23.15 -5.32
N PHE A 510 4.93 22.03 -4.66
CA PHE A 510 5.73 20.98 -5.28
C PHE A 510 4.90 20.16 -6.27
N LEU A 511 5.49 19.91 -7.43
CA LEU A 511 4.91 19.13 -8.52
C LEU A 511 5.40 17.68 -8.53
N GLY A 512 6.42 17.36 -7.74
CA GLY A 512 6.93 16.01 -7.61
C GLY A 512 8.26 15.96 -6.87
N GLU A 513 8.73 14.73 -6.68
CA GLU A 513 9.99 14.42 -6.06
C GLU A 513 10.64 13.20 -6.72
N GLU A 514 11.98 13.18 -6.70
CA GLU A 514 12.79 12.09 -7.21
C GLU A 514 13.96 11.78 -6.27
N PRO A 515 14.40 10.50 -6.17
CA PRO A 515 15.61 10.15 -5.47
C PRO A 515 16.82 10.94 -6.00
N ALA A 516 17.53 11.57 -5.08
CA ALA A 516 18.82 12.19 -5.34
C ALA A 516 19.95 11.29 -4.80
N TYR A 517 21.17 11.60 -5.20
CA TYR A 517 22.35 10.84 -4.80
C TYR A 517 23.15 11.60 -3.76
N PHE A 518 23.66 10.89 -2.74
CA PHE A 518 24.71 11.38 -1.87
C PHE A 518 25.90 10.41 -1.84
N ALA A 519 27.11 10.96 -1.83
CA ALA A 519 28.33 10.20 -1.97
C ALA A 519 28.85 9.66 -0.63
N ASN A 520 29.01 8.35 -0.55
CA ASN A 520 29.58 7.65 0.61
C ASN A 520 31.10 7.42 0.52
N ASP A 521 31.79 8.12 -0.37
CA ASP A 521 33.24 7.98 -0.62
C ASP A 521 34.11 9.00 0.15
N GLY A 522 33.49 9.79 1.04
CA GLY A 522 34.16 10.85 1.80
C GLY A 522 34.35 12.15 1.02
N SER A 523 33.74 12.29 -0.17
CA SER A 523 33.71 13.55 -0.91
C SER A 523 32.74 14.57 -0.32
N GLY A 524 31.70 14.11 0.40
CA GLY A 524 30.66 14.95 0.97
C GLY A 524 29.77 15.56 -0.09
N LEU A 525 29.54 14.89 -1.22
CA LEU A 525 28.81 15.42 -2.37
C LEU A 525 27.36 14.90 -2.39
N ALA A 526 26.39 15.78 -2.59
CA ALA A 526 25.03 15.40 -2.97
C ALA A 526 24.69 15.99 -4.35
N GLU A 527 23.93 15.23 -5.15
CA GLU A 527 23.60 15.50 -6.54
C GLU A 527 22.12 15.18 -6.80
N GLY A 528 21.37 16.15 -7.32
CA GLY A 528 19.98 15.99 -7.73
C GLY A 528 19.83 16.27 -9.22
N PHE A 529 18.84 15.61 -9.83
CA PHE A 529 18.50 15.78 -11.24
C PHE A 529 16.99 15.97 -11.40
N TYR A 530 16.59 16.88 -12.26
CA TYR A 530 15.20 17.08 -12.63
C TYR A 530 15.10 17.38 -14.13
N ASP A 531 14.30 16.64 -14.87
CA ASP A 531 14.22 16.75 -16.34
C ASP A 531 13.31 17.89 -16.84
N LEU A 532 12.76 18.69 -15.93
CA LEU A 532 11.85 19.81 -16.20
C LEU A 532 10.48 19.40 -16.74
N THR A 533 10.07 18.15 -16.49
CA THR A 533 8.73 17.68 -16.83
C THR A 533 7.82 17.61 -15.61
N VAL A 534 6.52 17.65 -15.84
CA VAL A 534 5.49 17.47 -14.80
C VAL A 534 4.46 16.48 -15.30
N LEU A 535 3.94 15.65 -14.41
CA LEU A 535 2.83 14.77 -14.74
C LEU A 535 1.55 15.57 -14.94
N THR A 536 0.84 15.26 -16.02
CA THR A 536 -0.49 15.78 -16.30
C THR A 536 -1.51 14.65 -16.34
N MET A 537 -2.68 14.88 -15.74
CA MET A 537 -3.84 13.98 -15.76
C MET A 537 -4.98 14.63 -16.54
N SER A 538 -5.71 13.85 -17.35
CA SER A 538 -6.84 14.34 -18.13
C SER A 538 -7.92 13.29 -18.33
N ASP A 539 -9.18 13.71 -18.17
CA ASP A 539 -10.41 12.99 -18.51
C ASP A 539 -10.91 13.28 -19.95
N GLY A 540 -10.11 14.00 -20.74
CA GLY A 540 -10.45 14.46 -22.08
C GLY A 540 -11.31 15.73 -22.16
N VAL A 541 -11.77 16.26 -21.02
CA VAL A 541 -12.43 17.56 -20.89
C VAL A 541 -11.47 18.56 -20.26
N ASP A 542 -10.93 18.19 -19.11
CA ASP A 542 -10.02 18.98 -18.30
C ASP A 542 -8.64 18.31 -18.25
N THR A 543 -7.62 19.09 -17.92
CA THR A 543 -6.24 18.61 -17.76
C THR A 543 -5.60 19.39 -16.64
N VAL A 544 -5.05 18.67 -15.67
CA VAL A 544 -4.46 19.23 -14.45
C VAL A 544 -3.05 18.66 -14.25
N TYR A 545 -2.22 19.36 -13.49
CA TYR A 545 -0.97 18.79 -12.97
C TYR A 545 -1.28 17.75 -11.90
N ALA A 546 -0.34 16.85 -11.66
CA ALA A 546 -0.40 15.92 -10.56
C ALA A 546 0.98 15.82 -9.91
N TYR A 547 1.02 15.79 -8.57
CA TYR A 547 2.23 15.46 -7.85
C TYR A 547 2.69 14.06 -8.25
N THR A 548 4.00 13.83 -8.28
CA THR A 548 4.53 12.49 -8.56
C THR A 548 5.74 12.22 -7.68
N GLN A 549 5.65 11.16 -6.88
CA GLN A 549 6.84 10.51 -6.33
C GLN A 549 7.31 9.47 -7.35
N LEU A 550 8.48 9.72 -7.97
CA LEU A 550 9.02 8.87 -9.03
C LEU A 550 10.25 8.09 -8.54
N TYR A 551 10.20 6.78 -8.63
CA TYR A 551 11.32 5.88 -8.33
C TYR A 551 11.70 5.05 -9.56
N ASN A 552 13.00 4.78 -9.75
CA ASN A 552 13.50 3.97 -10.87
C ASN A 552 14.29 2.75 -10.36
N ASP A 553 13.95 1.56 -10.86
CA ASP A 553 14.77 0.36 -10.73
C ASP A 553 15.45 0.05 -12.07
N GLU A 554 16.70 0.51 -12.19
CA GLU A 554 17.51 0.28 -13.39
C GLU A 554 17.76 -1.21 -13.69
N GLU A 555 17.75 -2.08 -12.67
CA GLU A 555 18.02 -3.51 -12.85
C GLU A 555 16.83 -4.21 -13.53
N SER A 556 15.60 -3.86 -13.13
CA SER A 556 14.39 -4.37 -13.76
C SER A 556 13.94 -3.54 -14.98
N GLN A 557 14.58 -2.40 -15.22
CA GLN A 557 14.19 -1.42 -16.24
C GLN A 557 12.77 -0.88 -16.01
N LEU A 558 12.37 -0.71 -14.75
CA LEU A 558 11.05 -0.22 -14.36
C LEU A 558 11.14 1.16 -13.71
N ALA A 559 10.10 1.96 -13.92
CA ALA A 559 9.84 3.19 -13.18
C ALA A 559 8.50 3.06 -12.47
N PHE A 560 8.43 3.57 -11.25
CA PHE A 560 7.28 3.52 -10.36
C PHE A 560 6.86 4.93 -10.02
N LEU A 561 5.58 5.21 -10.16
CA LEU A 561 5.01 6.51 -9.84
C LEU A 561 3.91 6.29 -8.81
N ASP A 562 4.04 6.98 -7.69
CA ASP A 562 2.97 7.11 -6.70
C ASP A 562 2.42 8.54 -6.78
N ILE A 563 1.13 8.64 -7.10
CA ILE A 563 0.42 9.91 -7.25
C ILE A 563 -0.66 9.99 -6.16
N PRO A 564 -0.56 10.94 -5.21
CA PRO A 564 -1.58 11.13 -4.20
C PRO A 564 -2.76 11.90 -4.79
N LEU A 565 -3.95 11.39 -4.55
CA LEU A 565 -5.22 11.83 -5.10
C LEU A 565 -6.29 11.84 -3.99
N THR A 566 -7.35 12.60 -4.21
CA THR A 566 -8.59 12.52 -3.45
C THR A 566 -9.70 12.03 -4.39
N TYR A 567 -10.51 11.07 -3.95
CA TYR A 567 -11.77 10.70 -4.63
C TYR A 567 -12.98 11.25 -3.87
N VAL A 568 -13.92 11.84 -4.61
CA VAL A 568 -15.20 12.34 -4.09
C VAL A 568 -16.34 11.70 -4.89
N PRO A 569 -17.18 10.86 -4.26
CA PRO A 569 -18.32 10.27 -4.93
C PRO A 569 -19.42 11.32 -5.25
N PRO A 570 -20.32 11.04 -6.22
CA PRO A 570 -21.34 12.00 -6.69
C PRO A 570 -22.18 12.63 -5.58
N GLU A 571 -22.55 11.83 -4.58
CA GLU A 571 -23.35 12.20 -3.42
C GLU A 571 -22.61 13.10 -2.42
N ALA A 572 -21.29 13.08 -2.43
CA ALA A 572 -20.42 13.87 -1.57
C ALA A 572 -19.93 15.17 -2.22
N LEU A 573 -20.22 15.41 -3.51
CA LEU A 573 -19.76 16.61 -4.24
C LEU A 573 -20.17 17.96 -3.61
N ASP A 574 -21.26 17.98 -2.86
CA ASP A 574 -21.75 19.17 -2.14
C ASP A 574 -21.31 19.21 -0.65
N GLN A 575 -20.50 18.24 -0.21
CA GLN A 575 -20.08 18.05 1.19
C GLN A 575 -18.57 18.32 1.32
N GLU A 576 -18.17 19.26 2.18
CA GLU A 576 -16.77 19.71 2.32
C GLU A 576 -15.84 18.69 3.04
N SER A 577 -16.30 17.47 3.36
CA SER A 577 -15.55 16.57 4.25
C SER A 577 -15.78 15.07 4.04
N GLU A 578 -16.41 14.65 2.94
CA GLU A 578 -16.58 13.22 2.64
C GLU A 578 -15.76 12.91 1.38
N PHE A 579 -14.57 12.39 1.59
CA PHE A 579 -13.65 12.02 0.53
C PHE A 579 -12.78 10.84 0.97
N ASN A 580 -12.25 10.12 -0.02
CA ASN A 580 -11.33 9.01 0.20
C ASN A 580 -9.93 9.45 -0.22
N ASP A 581 -8.95 9.21 0.66
CA ASP A 581 -7.54 9.34 0.32
C ASP A 581 -7.16 8.22 -0.65
N VAL A 582 -6.53 8.58 -1.76
CA VAL A 582 -6.22 7.67 -2.85
C VAL A 582 -4.75 7.81 -3.23
N VAL A 583 -4.10 6.68 -3.52
CA VAL A 583 -2.83 6.66 -4.23
C VAL A 583 -3.00 5.91 -5.54
N LEU A 584 -2.63 6.56 -6.63
CA LEU A 584 -2.49 5.93 -7.94
C LEU A 584 -1.06 5.41 -8.09
N SER A 585 -0.91 4.09 -8.14
CA SER A 585 0.36 3.42 -8.48
C SER A 585 0.40 3.12 -9.97
N ILE A 586 1.45 3.61 -10.64
CA ILE A 586 1.75 3.30 -12.04
C ILE A 586 3.13 2.68 -12.15
N THR A 587 3.22 1.54 -12.84
CA THR A 587 4.52 0.99 -13.27
C THR A 587 4.72 1.16 -14.76
N ILE A 588 5.89 1.66 -15.15
CA ILE A 588 6.28 1.91 -16.55
C ILE A 588 7.51 1.07 -16.90
N ASP A 589 7.47 0.41 -18.05
CA ASP A 589 8.67 -0.14 -18.69
C ASP A 589 9.50 1.00 -19.26
N THR A 590 10.69 1.23 -18.70
CA THR A 590 11.54 2.38 -19.06
C THR A 590 12.15 2.26 -20.46
N GLU A 591 12.23 1.07 -21.04
CA GLU A 591 12.77 0.86 -22.40
C GLU A 591 11.75 1.22 -23.48
N THR A 592 10.49 0.89 -23.23
CA THR A 592 9.39 1.04 -24.20
C THR A 592 8.51 2.27 -23.93
N GLY A 593 8.46 2.74 -22.68
CA GLY A 593 7.52 3.75 -22.19
C GLY A 593 6.09 3.23 -22.05
N GLU A 594 5.88 1.91 -22.01
CA GLU A 594 4.56 1.29 -21.83
C GLU A 594 4.18 1.26 -20.35
N ILE A 595 2.94 1.66 -20.03
CA ILE A 595 2.35 1.44 -18.71
C ILE A 595 2.04 -0.05 -18.59
N LEU A 596 2.73 -0.71 -17.67
CA LEU A 596 2.56 -2.13 -17.35
C LEU A 596 1.42 -2.34 -16.36
N ASN A 597 1.29 -1.45 -15.38
CA ASN A 597 0.28 -1.50 -14.33
C ASN A 597 -0.23 -0.10 -14.00
N GLU A 598 -1.52 -0.02 -13.64
CA GLU A 598 -2.22 1.20 -13.25
C GLU A 598 -3.34 0.80 -12.28
N ILE A 599 -3.14 1.03 -10.98
CA ILE A 599 -4.11 0.68 -9.93
C ILE A 599 -4.29 1.86 -9.01
N TYR A 600 -5.54 2.10 -8.63
CA TYR A 600 -5.93 3.11 -7.66
C TYR A 600 -6.23 2.41 -6.35
N TYR A 601 -5.52 2.76 -5.29
CA TYR A 601 -5.78 2.25 -3.96
C TYR A 601 -6.34 3.35 -3.09
N SER A 602 -7.37 3.04 -2.32
CA SER A 602 -7.91 3.92 -1.28
C SER A 602 -7.57 3.41 0.09
N THR A 603 -7.42 4.35 1.01
CA THR A 603 -7.50 4.08 2.45
C THR A 603 -8.84 4.62 2.94
N ASP A 604 -9.63 3.77 3.57
CA ASP A 604 -10.89 4.20 4.16
C ASP A 604 -10.65 5.01 5.45
N GLN A 605 -11.73 5.51 6.06
CA GLN A 605 -11.63 6.26 7.32
C GLN A 605 -11.19 5.42 8.53
N THR A 606 -11.14 4.09 8.40
CA THR A 606 -10.65 3.17 9.44
C THR A 606 -9.17 2.81 9.26
N GLY A 607 -8.54 3.29 8.18
CA GLY A 607 -7.13 3.02 7.86
C GLY A 607 -6.91 1.73 7.08
N GLN A 608 -7.97 1.13 6.53
CA GLN A 608 -7.95 -0.12 5.77
C GLN A 608 -7.77 0.15 4.29
N TRP A 609 -6.96 -0.69 3.63
CA TRP A 609 -6.57 -0.50 2.23
C TRP A 609 -7.33 -1.43 1.30
N GLY A 610 -7.75 -0.92 0.14
CA GLY A 610 -8.27 -1.73 -0.98
C GLY A 610 -8.18 -1.00 -2.31
N GLU A 611 -8.48 -1.71 -3.40
CA GLU A 611 -8.57 -1.09 -4.72
C GLU A 611 -9.81 -0.19 -4.77
N LEU A 612 -9.62 1.06 -5.19
CA LEU A 612 -10.68 2.06 -5.27
C LEU A 612 -11.73 1.64 -6.31
N VAL A 613 -12.98 1.55 -5.88
CA VAL A 613 -14.15 1.46 -6.76
C VAL A 613 -14.74 2.85 -6.95
N THR A 614 -15.05 3.21 -8.20
CA THR A 614 -15.51 4.58 -8.54
C THR A 614 -16.85 4.58 -9.27
N ASP A 615 -17.73 5.53 -8.90
CA ASP A 615 -18.77 6.02 -9.80
C ASP A 615 -18.15 7.00 -10.81
N PRO A 616 -18.30 6.78 -12.14
CA PRO A 616 -17.81 7.69 -13.18
C PRO A 616 -18.35 9.14 -13.12
N GLU A 617 -19.46 9.38 -12.41
CA GLU A 617 -20.00 10.72 -12.12
C GLU A 617 -19.33 11.37 -10.89
N GLY A 618 -18.44 10.67 -10.19
CA GLY A 618 -17.60 11.21 -9.13
C GLY A 618 -16.42 12.00 -9.67
N LEU A 619 -15.64 12.62 -8.78
CA LEU A 619 -14.48 13.44 -9.14
C LEU A 619 -13.20 12.96 -8.44
N ILE A 620 -12.08 13.08 -9.15
CA ILE A 620 -10.73 12.86 -8.65
C ILE A 620 -9.98 14.19 -8.67
N TYR A 621 -9.28 14.48 -7.58
CA TYR A 621 -8.45 15.67 -7.42
C TYR A 621 -7.00 15.28 -7.11
N PRO A 622 -6.01 15.82 -7.84
CA PRO A 622 -4.62 15.64 -7.44
C PRO A 622 -4.31 16.39 -6.15
N VAL A 623 -3.58 15.71 -5.25
CA VAL A 623 -3.07 16.25 -4.00
C VAL A 623 -1.60 16.62 -4.19
N PHE A 624 -1.17 17.72 -3.59
CA PHE A 624 0.17 18.25 -3.75
C PHE A 624 0.82 18.54 -2.40
N LEU A 625 2.13 18.30 -2.33
CA LEU A 625 2.95 18.78 -1.24
C LEU A 625 3.13 20.30 -1.35
N PHE A 626 2.74 21.03 -0.32
CA PHE A 626 2.81 22.49 -0.27
C PHE A 626 3.66 22.95 0.90
N GLN A 627 4.66 23.78 0.62
CA GLN A 627 5.48 24.41 1.64
C GLN A 627 4.95 25.81 1.94
N ASN A 628 4.60 26.04 3.19
CA ASN A 628 4.13 27.31 3.71
C ASN A 628 5.24 28.34 3.89
N THR A 629 4.86 29.61 4.03
CA THR A 629 5.82 30.73 4.27
C THR A 629 6.59 30.64 5.60
N ASP A 630 6.18 29.77 6.52
CA ASP A 630 6.91 29.45 7.76
C ASP A 630 7.71 28.14 7.68
N PHE A 631 7.84 27.57 6.48
CA PHE A 631 8.55 26.34 6.13
C PHE A 631 7.90 25.04 6.64
N SER A 632 6.63 25.06 7.11
CA SER A 632 5.88 23.82 7.32
C SER A 632 5.36 23.24 6.00
N PHE A 633 5.16 21.93 5.96
CA PHE A 633 4.61 21.22 4.82
C PHE A 633 3.19 20.76 5.11
N ASP A 634 2.30 20.88 4.14
CA ASP A 634 0.94 20.34 4.16
C ASP A 634 0.67 19.63 2.82
N TRP A 635 -0.12 18.57 2.85
CA TRP A 635 -0.71 17.99 1.64
C TRP A 635 -2.04 18.70 1.37
N ILE A 636 -2.16 19.30 0.18
CA ILE A 636 -3.33 20.11 -0.18
C ILE A 636 -3.94 19.68 -1.50
N GLU A 637 -5.26 19.76 -1.57
CA GLU A 637 -6.02 19.68 -2.81
C GLU A 637 -6.05 21.05 -3.48
N ILE A 638 -5.83 21.08 -4.79
CA ILE A 638 -6.03 22.31 -5.56
C ILE A 638 -7.41 22.23 -6.23
N ASN A 639 -8.41 22.67 -5.49
CA ASN A 639 -9.86 22.51 -5.75
C ASN A 639 -10.44 23.29 -6.93
N ASP A 640 -9.63 23.70 -7.90
CA ASP A 640 -10.11 24.53 -9.00
C ASP A 640 -10.79 23.71 -10.12
N VAL A 641 -10.34 22.47 -10.37
CA VAL A 641 -10.87 21.58 -11.43
C VAL A 641 -10.68 20.10 -11.04
N GLY A 642 -11.77 19.40 -10.72
CA GLY A 642 -11.76 17.94 -10.56
C GLY A 642 -11.88 17.22 -11.91
N LEU A 643 -11.26 16.05 -12.03
CA LEU A 643 -11.40 15.17 -13.19
C LEU A 643 -12.53 14.17 -12.95
N TRP A 644 -13.30 13.82 -13.98
CA TRP A 644 -14.27 12.72 -13.84
C TRP A 644 -13.57 11.42 -13.46
N ALA A 645 -14.09 10.72 -12.46
CA ALA A 645 -13.59 9.43 -11.97
C ALA A 645 -13.91 8.25 -12.92
N ASP A 646 -14.00 8.50 -14.23
CA ASP A 646 -14.12 7.48 -15.27
C ASP A 646 -12.72 6.94 -15.58
N ILE A 647 -12.19 6.12 -14.66
CA ILE A 647 -10.81 5.61 -14.65
C ILE A 647 -10.35 5.13 -16.04
N PRO A 648 -11.12 4.30 -16.79
CA PRO A 648 -10.68 3.82 -18.11
C PRO A 648 -10.49 4.91 -19.18
N ASN A 649 -11.03 6.11 -18.95
CA ASN A 649 -10.90 7.28 -19.83
C ASN A 649 -9.92 8.33 -19.29
N LEU A 650 -9.36 8.14 -18.08
CA LEU A 650 -8.28 8.96 -17.58
C LEU A 650 -6.98 8.68 -18.34
N THR A 651 -6.16 9.70 -18.43
CA THR A 651 -4.95 9.65 -19.24
C THR A 651 -3.82 10.45 -18.60
N TYR A 652 -2.60 9.89 -18.57
CA TYR A 652 -1.39 10.51 -17.97
C TYR A 652 -0.30 10.90 -18.98
N SER A 653 0.36 12.04 -18.82
CA SER A 653 1.46 12.47 -19.70
C SER A 653 2.48 13.29 -18.95
N PHE A 654 3.77 12.96 -19.06
CA PHE A 654 4.83 13.88 -18.66
C PHE A 654 4.98 14.96 -19.73
N GLU A 655 4.68 16.20 -19.35
CA GLU A 655 4.79 17.35 -20.24
C GLU A 655 5.93 18.25 -19.74
N PRO A 656 6.79 18.77 -20.64
CA PRO A 656 7.77 19.78 -20.26
C PRO A 656 7.07 21.02 -19.70
N LEU A 657 7.61 21.58 -18.62
CA LEU A 657 7.15 22.87 -18.12
C LEU A 657 7.27 23.95 -19.19
N GLU A 658 6.34 24.90 -19.19
CA GLU A 658 6.33 25.95 -20.21
C GLU A 658 7.56 26.87 -20.06
N SER A 659 8.24 27.14 -21.16
CA SER A 659 9.33 28.11 -21.21
C SER A 659 8.86 29.48 -20.70
N GLY A 660 9.59 30.06 -19.76
CA GLY A 660 9.22 31.30 -19.07
C GLY A 660 8.51 31.11 -17.73
N THR A 661 8.17 29.87 -17.34
CA THR A 661 7.65 29.55 -16.01
C THR A 661 8.74 29.71 -14.96
N GLU A 662 8.45 30.42 -13.88
CA GLU A 662 9.31 30.43 -12.70
C GLU A 662 9.19 29.08 -11.99
N PHE A 663 10.31 28.50 -11.60
CA PHE A 663 10.33 27.22 -10.90
C PHE A 663 11.35 27.26 -9.77
N VAL A 664 11.14 26.37 -8.83
CA VAL A 664 12.05 26.10 -7.72
C VAL A 664 12.36 24.61 -7.68
N ALA A 665 13.61 24.27 -7.38
CA ALA A 665 14.01 22.91 -7.09
C ALA A 665 14.90 22.89 -5.85
N GLU A 666 14.62 21.97 -4.94
CA GLU A 666 15.32 21.82 -3.67
C GLU A 666 15.97 20.45 -3.60
N LEU A 667 17.29 20.41 -3.40
CA LEU A 667 18.03 19.19 -3.09
C LEU A 667 18.16 19.06 -1.58
N TRP A 668 17.52 18.04 -1.03
CA TRP A 668 17.48 17.71 0.38
C TRP A 668 18.39 16.53 0.70
N VAL A 669 18.93 16.52 1.91
CA VAL A 669 19.53 15.34 2.53
C VAL A 669 18.85 15.10 3.88
N PHE A 670 18.58 13.85 4.19
CA PHE A 670 17.93 13.42 5.43
C PHE A 670 18.82 12.45 6.19
N ASP A 671 18.85 12.60 7.52
CA ASP A 671 19.39 11.57 8.40
C ASP A 671 18.30 10.65 8.94
N TYR A 672 18.72 9.51 9.51
CA TYR A 672 17.80 8.51 10.05
C TYR A 672 16.89 9.03 11.18
N GLY A 673 17.15 10.22 11.74
CA GLY A 673 16.31 10.87 12.74
C GLY A 673 15.35 11.91 12.17
N GLY A 674 15.27 12.03 10.84
CA GLY A 674 14.41 13.00 10.17
C GLY A 674 14.96 14.43 10.21
N ASN A 675 16.18 14.65 10.72
CA ASN A 675 16.80 15.98 10.56
C ASN A 675 17.26 16.10 9.12
N SER A 676 17.11 17.31 8.58
CA SER A 676 17.36 17.57 7.18
C SER A 676 17.88 18.98 6.94
N ASP A 677 18.51 19.15 5.80
CA ASP A 677 18.92 20.44 5.27
C ASP A 677 18.82 20.40 3.75
N TYR A 678 18.71 21.58 3.15
CA TYR A 678 18.51 21.68 1.71
C TYR A 678 19.29 22.83 1.08
N VAL A 679 19.52 22.69 -0.22
CA VAL A 679 19.91 23.79 -1.08
C VAL A 679 18.87 23.92 -2.18
N TYR A 680 18.63 25.14 -2.65
CA TYR A 680 17.63 25.37 -3.67
C TYR A 680 18.19 26.13 -4.87
N VAL A 681 17.48 25.98 -5.99
CA VAL A 681 17.62 26.75 -7.21
C VAL A 681 16.27 27.36 -7.51
N GLU A 682 16.24 28.66 -7.76
CA GLU A 682 15.09 29.39 -8.29
C GLU A 682 15.54 30.01 -9.61
N ASP A 683 14.89 29.64 -10.70
CA ASP A 683 15.22 30.12 -12.04
C ASP A 683 13.97 30.06 -12.95
N ILE A 684 14.16 30.36 -14.22
CA ILE A 684 13.09 30.35 -15.23
C ILE A 684 13.35 29.21 -16.21
N ILE A 685 12.30 28.45 -16.53
CA ILE A 685 12.37 27.37 -17.52
C ILE A 685 12.85 27.95 -18.88
N PRO A 686 13.94 27.41 -19.48
CA PRO A 686 14.68 28.03 -20.59
C PRO A 686 13.98 28.08 -21.96
#